data_AF-A0A0Q7B4E5-F1
#
_entry.id   AF-A0A0Q7B4E5-F1
#
_cell.length_a   1.000
_cell.length_b   1.000
_cell.length_c   1.000
_cell.angle_alpha   90.00
_cell.angle_beta   90.00
_cell.angle_gamma   90.00
#
_symmetry.space_group_name_H-M   'P 1'
#
loop_
_entity.id
_entity.type
_entity.pdbx_description
1 polymer ?
#
loop_
_entity_poly.entity_id
_entity_poly.type
_entity_poly.pdbx_seq_one_letter_code
_entity_poly.pdbx_strand_id
1 'polypeptide(L)'
;MKLEPNFVAPEAAARRVALLDWAESNAVGALWSAEDARWATQQARAEGATVDFRLARARHAAQRLGERDDRLMDLLARPLWSGSWALAALVVGLLLGLGVDRLGGQQLNLLTLPLWGVLALQLLSYCLLFVLAFRRPQLQVKAGPLLRLWQRLLTPGARGRAGQALAHWWRLSLPLQAARSALLWHIALLGLNLGLIAGLYLRALGLEILIGWESTYLDAAQVQRLADVLLAPAAWLTGLAVPDVAPLRHGALQGPQALAADWLHLLAATVALVALPRLLLVLHAAWRSWRLARALPLHVGSGPADLRLLLIDPQRRLAGSLLGQAGERLSSPEGDRLLVTQADAAPDTVPATWSERALALLHASPDPAPAFDAHVAADSLPAATPGWPAQRRQLRALGKLWPPARRPAWQRLFEAWEAPVREREGQARQLMAQALATLCLQPLHLPEGADPQAQLRKAVEQQLQLLADRLRELYGQDAAADALPSAAEQWPHQVVRPRPVVRNSVLGGAMGGAATGLGADLAAGGLTLGAGALIGAVVGGVAGSGLTEWLNRRQGRRTTSLQVDLVEAAPLLVGEVLNVWLAQIGLRLPAAQVDAAIGARAWVDAFKHAPTEVPTRLQPLLAQACERLLREVDEAAERDNPSAHNSAHVARS
;
A
#
# COMPACT_ATOMS: atom_id res chain seq x y z
N MET A 1 20.29 12.73 -9.82
CA MET A 1 20.75 11.58 -9.03
C MET A 1 20.43 10.31 -9.81
N LYS A 2 21.45 9.57 -10.29
CA LYS A 2 21.22 8.28 -10.96
C LYS A 2 20.74 7.30 -9.89
N LEU A 3 19.51 6.81 -10.01
CA LEU A 3 19.10 5.64 -9.24
C LEU A 3 19.82 4.46 -9.90
N GLU A 4 20.80 3.87 -9.22
CA GLU A 4 21.35 2.57 -9.61
C GLU A 4 20.23 1.52 -9.48
N PRO A 5 20.13 0.54 -10.40
CA PRO A 5 19.13 -0.52 -10.29
C PRO A 5 19.35 -1.30 -8.99
N ASN A 6 18.28 -1.48 -8.22
CA ASN A 6 18.35 -2.09 -6.88
C ASN A 6 17.97 -3.58 -6.89
N PHE A 7 17.63 -4.13 -8.06
CA PHE A 7 17.16 -5.50 -8.22
C PHE A 7 17.33 -5.99 -9.66
N VAL A 8 17.64 -7.28 -9.84
CA VAL A 8 17.77 -7.93 -11.17
C VAL A 8 17.02 -9.25 -11.17
N ALA A 9 16.17 -9.47 -12.16
CA ALA A 9 15.42 -10.71 -12.32
C ALA A 9 15.10 -11.03 -13.79
N PRO A 10 14.82 -12.30 -14.14
CA PRO A 10 14.28 -12.65 -15.45
C PRO A 10 12.87 -12.04 -15.65
N GLU A 11 12.50 -11.72 -16.89
CA GLU A 11 11.29 -10.95 -17.23
C GLU A 11 10.01 -11.47 -16.54
N ALA A 12 9.78 -12.78 -16.53
CA ALA A 12 8.59 -13.36 -15.92
C ALA A 12 8.52 -13.09 -14.41
N ALA A 13 9.65 -13.20 -13.73
CA ALA A 13 9.76 -12.93 -12.30
C ALA A 13 9.72 -11.42 -12.01
N ALA A 14 10.42 -10.63 -12.82
CA ALA A 14 10.41 -9.17 -12.80
C ALA A 14 8.99 -8.60 -12.96
N ARG A 15 8.15 -9.22 -13.79
CA ARG A 15 6.76 -8.78 -13.99
C ARG A 15 5.90 -9.00 -12.74
N ARG A 16 6.10 -10.10 -12.02
CA ARG A 16 5.42 -10.35 -10.73
C ARG A 16 5.87 -9.36 -9.66
N VAL A 17 7.17 -9.07 -9.60
CA VAL A 17 7.71 -8.05 -8.68
C VAL A 17 7.14 -6.66 -9.01
N ALA A 18 7.08 -6.29 -10.29
CA ALA A 18 6.48 -5.02 -10.72
C ALA A 18 4.98 -4.93 -10.41
N LEU A 19 4.25 -6.04 -10.52
CA LEU A 19 2.85 -6.12 -10.15
C LEU A 19 2.64 -5.92 -8.64
N LEU A 20 3.44 -6.60 -7.81
CA LEU A 20 3.40 -6.43 -6.36
C LEU A 20 3.75 -4.99 -5.96
N ASP A 21 4.82 -4.43 -6.53
CA ASP A 21 5.23 -3.03 -6.30
C ASP A 21 4.13 -2.03 -6.67
N TRP A 22 3.41 -2.29 -7.78
CA TRP A 22 2.23 -1.49 -8.14
C TRP A 22 1.09 -1.66 -7.12
N ALA A 23 0.80 -2.89 -6.68
CA ALA A 23 -0.28 -3.17 -5.73
C ALA A 23 -0.01 -2.54 -4.35
N GLU A 24 1.25 -2.48 -3.91
CA GLU A 24 1.64 -1.86 -2.64
C GLU A 24 1.72 -0.34 -2.72
N SER A 25 2.12 0.20 -3.88
CA SER A 25 2.23 1.65 -4.08
C SER A 25 0.90 2.34 -4.36
N ASN A 26 -0.19 1.59 -4.56
CA ASN A 26 -1.50 2.14 -4.92
C ASN A 26 -2.59 1.58 -4.01
N ALA A 27 -3.57 2.42 -3.64
CA ALA A 27 -4.74 1.99 -2.87
C ALA A 27 -5.68 1.15 -3.75
N VAL A 28 -5.39 -0.15 -3.91
CA VAL A 28 -6.17 -1.08 -4.74
C VAL A 28 -7.34 -1.76 -4.00
N GLY A 29 -7.57 -1.37 -2.73
CA GLY A 29 -8.73 -1.78 -1.93
C GLY A 29 -8.78 -3.29 -1.69
N ALA A 30 -9.94 -3.91 -1.90
CA ALA A 30 -10.15 -5.35 -1.68
C ALA A 30 -9.26 -6.28 -2.54
N LEU A 31 -8.56 -5.75 -3.55
CA LEU A 31 -7.65 -6.54 -4.38
C LEU A 31 -6.38 -6.96 -3.62
N TRP A 32 -5.84 -6.07 -2.78
CA TRP A 32 -4.61 -6.30 -2.02
C TRP A 32 -4.72 -5.64 -0.65
N SER A 33 -4.78 -6.45 0.40
CA SER A 33 -4.93 -6.01 1.79
C SER A 33 -3.64 -6.19 2.58
N ALA A 34 -3.57 -5.58 3.76
CA ALA A 34 -2.47 -5.78 4.70
C ALA A 34 -2.36 -7.25 5.15
N GLU A 35 -3.46 -7.99 5.20
CA GLU A 35 -3.46 -9.42 5.53
C GLU A 35 -2.79 -10.25 4.43
N ASP A 36 -3.04 -9.94 3.16
CA ASP A 36 -2.38 -10.61 2.03
C ASP A 36 -0.89 -10.33 2.00
N ALA A 37 -0.51 -9.08 2.28
CA ALA A 37 0.87 -8.68 2.40
C ALA A 37 1.59 -9.45 3.52
N ARG A 38 0.97 -9.56 4.71
CA ARG A 38 1.49 -10.38 5.83
C ARG A 38 1.60 -11.85 5.45
N TRP A 39 0.58 -12.42 4.83
CA TRP A 39 0.58 -13.81 4.40
C TRP A 39 1.69 -14.09 3.37
N ALA A 40 1.82 -13.26 2.34
CA ALA A 40 2.85 -13.42 1.32
C ALA A 40 4.27 -13.28 1.91
N THR A 41 4.43 -12.37 2.87
CA THR A 41 5.67 -12.22 3.66
C THR A 41 5.97 -13.48 4.48
N GLN A 42 4.99 -14.03 5.20
CA GLN A 42 5.17 -15.25 6.00
C GLN A 42 5.55 -16.46 5.13
N GLN A 43 4.87 -16.65 4.00
CA GLN A 43 5.18 -17.73 3.06
C GLN A 43 6.57 -17.58 2.46
N ALA A 44 6.94 -16.37 2.06
CA ALA A 44 8.28 -16.10 1.56
C ALA A 44 9.38 -16.32 2.61
N ARG A 45 9.09 -16.09 3.90
CA ARG A 45 10.02 -16.41 5.00
C ARG A 45 10.12 -17.91 5.25
N ALA A 46 9.02 -18.64 5.12
CA ALA A 46 9.00 -20.10 5.29
C ALA A 46 9.84 -20.83 4.23
N GLU A 47 9.98 -20.27 3.02
CA GLU A 47 10.87 -20.81 1.97
C GLU A 47 12.37 -20.70 2.30
N GLY A 48 12.76 -19.93 3.33
CA GLY A 48 14.15 -19.80 3.77
C GLY A 48 15.05 -18.99 2.81
N ALA A 49 16.35 -18.93 3.13
CA ALA A 49 17.32 -18.06 2.44
C ALA A 49 17.76 -18.53 1.04
N THR A 50 17.31 -19.70 0.58
CA THR A 50 17.71 -20.30 -0.70
C THR A 50 17.14 -19.59 -1.92
N VAL A 51 16.03 -18.88 -1.76
CA VAL A 51 15.38 -18.10 -2.83
C VAL A 51 15.42 -16.63 -2.42
N ASP A 52 15.67 -15.74 -3.39
CA ASP A 52 15.55 -14.31 -3.13
C ASP A 52 14.15 -14.00 -2.57
N PHE A 53 14.10 -13.47 -1.35
CA PHE A 53 12.87 -13.20 -0.62
C PHE A 53 11.89 -12.35 -1.44
N ARG A 54 12.37 -11.38 -2.25
CA ARG A 54 11.50 -10.54 -3.09
C ARG A 54 10.82 -11.37 -4.18
N LEU A 55 11.53 -12.34 -4.75
CA LEU A 55 10.98 -13.25 -5.76
C LEU A 55 9.97 -14.23 -5.16
N ALA A 56 10.28 -14.80 -4.00
CA ALA A 56 9.35 -15.67 -3.27
C ALA A 56 8.08 -14.91 -2.89
N ARG A 57 8.22 -13.71 -2.29
CA ARG A 57 7.09 -12.86 -1.89
C ARG A 57 6.24 -12.44 -3.08
N ALA A 58 6.85 -11.99 -4.18
CA ALA A 58 6.11 -11.64 -5.39
C ALA A 58 5.39 -12.83 -6.02
N ARG A 59 5.92 -14.05 -5.88
CA ARG A 59 5.25 -15.28 -6.34
C ARG A 59 3.99 -15.57 -5.52
N HIS A 60 4.09 -15.52 -4.19
CA HIS A 60 2.96 -15.71 -3.27
C HIS A 60 1.92 -14.59 -3.44
N ALA A 61 2.36 -13.34 -3.56
CA ALA A 61 1.48 -12.21 -3.82
C ALA A 61 0.70 -12.36 -5.13
N ALA A 62 1.36 -12.83 -6.20
CA ALA A 62 0.69 -13.07 -7.48
C ALA A 62 -0.39 -14.16 -7.40
N GLN A 63 -0.25 -15.16 -6.51
CA GLN A 63 -1.28 -16.17 -6.29
C GLN A 63 -2.55 -15.53 -5.69
N ARG A 64 -2.39 -14.74 -4.62
CA ARG A 64 -3.52 -14.02 -3.98
C ARG A 64 -4.18 -12.99 -4.90
N LEU A 65 -3.39 -12.29 -5.70
CA LEU A 65 -3.92 -11.36 -6.70
C LEU A 65 -4.70 -12.10 -7.79
N GLY A 66 -4.25 -13.29 -8.19
CA GLY A 66 -4.96 -14.17 -9.11
C GLY A 66 -6.32 -14.62 -8.59
N GLU A 67 -6.39 -15.10 -7.35
CA GLU A 67 -7.65 -15.54 -6.71
C GLU A 67 -8.78 -14.50 -6.76
N ARG A 68 -8.44 -13.20 -6.86
CA ARG A 68 -9.40 -12.09 -6.85
C ARG A 68 -9.61 -11.43 -8.21
N ASP A 69 -8.65 -11.53 -9.12
CA ASP A 69 -8.72 -10.93 -10.45
C ASP A 69 -7.90 -11.73 -11.48
N ASP A 70 -8.47 -12.87 -11.89
CA ASP A 70 -7.91 -13.72 -12.95
C ASP A 70 -7.66 -12.93 -14.24
N ARG A 71 -8.54 -11.99 -14.59
CA ARG A 71 -8.41 -11.18 -15.81
C ARG A 71 -7.16 -10.31 -15.76
N LEU A 72 -6.87 -9.70 -14.60
CA LEU A 72 -5.63 -8.94 -14.40
C LEU A 72 -4.40 -9.84 -14.56
N MET A 73 -4.43 -11.06 -13.99
CA MET A 73 -3.33 -12.01 -14.10
C MET A 73 -3.13 -12.50 -15.51
N ASP A 74 -4.20 -12.85 -16.23
CA ASP A 74 -4.13 -13.25 -17.64
C ASP A 74 -3.52 -12.14 -18.49
N LEU A 75 -3.97 -10.89 -18.28
CA LEU A 75 -3.50 -9.75 -19.05
C LEU A 75 -2.01 -9.47 -18.79
N LEU A 76 -1.57 -9.64 -17.54
CA LEU A 76 -0.16 -9.53 -17.18
C LEU A 76 0.67 -10.77 -17.55
N ALA A 77 0.08 -11.96 -17.66
CA ALA A 77 0.79 -13.17 -18.10
C ALA A 77 1.05 -13.16 -19.61
N ARG A 78 0.21 -12.46 -20.40
CA ARG A 78 0.34 -12.39 -21.86
C ARG A 78 1.73 -11.90 -22.28
N PRO A 79 2.41 -12.62 -23.19
CA PRO A 79 3.65 -12.13 -23.78
C PRO A 79 3.31 -10.94 -24.68
N LEU A 80 3.61 -9.72 -24.20
CA LEU A 80 3.40 -8.49 -24.97
C LEU A 80 4.15 -8.48 -26.30
N TRP A 81 5.29 -9.19 -26.36
CA TRP A 81 6.12 -9.30 -27.55
C TRP A 81 6.22 -10.77 -27.95
N SER A 82 5.35 -11.21 -28.84
CA SER A 82 5.40 -12.53 -29.47
C SER A 82 6.34 -12.54 -30.68
N GLY A 83 6.81 -13.72 -31.08
CA GLY A 83 7.56 -13.91 -32.32
C GLY A 83 6.76 -13.49 -33.57
N SER A 84 5.44 -13.48 -33.50
CA SER A 84 4.55 -13.01 -34.56
C SER A 84 4.78 -11.54 -34.92
N TRP A 85 5.19 -10.70 -33.96
CA TRP A 85 5.51 -9.30 -34.26
C TRP A 85 6.79 -9.16 -35.09
N ALA A 86 7.79 -9.99 -34.84
CA ALA A 86 9.00 -10.04 -35.67
C ALA A 86 8.66 -10.50 -37.08
N LEU A 87 7.84 -11.54 -37.21
CA LEU A 87 7.35 -12.00 -38.52
C LEU A 87 6.51 -10.91 -39.22
N ALA A 88 5.59 -10.27 -38.52
CA ALA A 88 4.76 -9.20 -39.07
C ALA A 88 5.60 -8.00 -39.54
N ALA A 89 6.59 -7.57 -38.74
CA ALA A 89 7.52 -6.52 -39.13
C ALA A 89 8.29 -6.90 -40.41
N LEU A 90 8.78 -8.15 -40.49
CA LEU A 90 9.48 -8.66 -41.67
C LEU A 90 8.57 -8.67 -42.90
N VAL A 91 7.35 -9.22 -42.77
CA VAL A 91 6.37 -9.31 -43.85
C VAL A 91 5.92 -7.94 -44.32
N VAL A 92 5.61 -7.01 -43.41
CA VAL A 92 5.26 -5.63 -43.76
C VAL A 92 6.42 -4.97 -44.50
N GLY A 93 7.65 -5.10 -44.01
CA GLY A 93 8.84 -4.61 -44.70
C GLY A 93 8.96 -5.20 -46.10
N LEU A 94 8.87 -6.52 -46.22
CA LEU A 94 8.98 -7.26 -47.48
C LEU A 94 7.91 -6.84 -48.48
N LEU A 95 6.64 -6.73 -48.06
CA LEU A 95 5.55 -6.27 -48.91
C LEU A 95 5.72 -4.82 -49.37
N LEU A 96 6.17 -3.93 -48.46
CA LEU A 96 6.52 -2.56 -48.84
C LEU A 96 7.65 -2.54 -49.87
N GLY A 97 8.68 -3.38 -49.69
CA GLY A 97 9.82 -3.48 -50.61
C GLY A 97 9.41 -3.99 -51.99
N LEU A 98 8.58 -5.03 -52.03
CA LEU A 98 7.98 -5.54 -53.27
C LEU A 98 7.08 -4.49 -53.95
N GLY A 99 6.37 -3.69 -53.16
CA GLY A 99 5.47 -2.64 -53.66
C GLY A 99 6.21 -1.44 -54.26
N VAL A 100 7.43 -1.14 -53.79
CA VAL A 100 8.23 0.00 -54.28
C VAL A 100 8.54 -0.14 -55.77
N ASP A 101 8.83 -1.36 -56.26
CA ASP A 101 9.12 -1.60 -57.69
C ASP A 101 7.88 -1.42 -58.59
N ARG A 102 6.67 -1.59 -58.04
CA ARG A 102 5.41 -1.38 -58.80
C ARG A 102 5.06 0.08 -59.05
N LEU A 103 5.68 1.02 -58.35
CA LEU A 103 5.41 2.46 -58.48
C LEU A 103 6.07 3.06 -59.75
N GLY A 104 6.93 2.32 -60.45
CA GLY A 104 7.74 2.81 -61.58
C GLY A 104 7.19 2.55 -63.00
N GLY A 105 6.03 1.90 -63.16
CA GLY A 105 5.49 1.55 -64.48
C GLY A 105 6.22 0.39 -65.18
N GLN A 106 5.99 0.21 -66.49
CA GLN A 106 6.54 -0.93 -67.27
C GLN A 106 8.07 -0.87 -67.45
N GLN A 107 8.69 0.31 -67.38
CA GLN A 107 10.14 0.48 -67.48
C GLN A 107 10.77 0.68 -66.10
N LEU A 108 11.94 0.09 -65.88
CA LEU A 108 12.75 0.34 -64.68
C LEU A 108 13.60 1.57 -64.95
N ASN A 109 13.08 2.75 -64.61
CA ASN A 109 13.82 4.00 -64.83
C ASN A 109 14.88 4.17 -63.71
N LEU A 110 16.14 4.23 -64.10
CA LEU A 110 17.32 4.32 -63.22
C LEU A 110 17.31 5.56 -62.32
N LEU A 111 16.59 6.62 -62.73
CA LEU A 111 16.44 7.86 -61.98
C LEU A 111 15.16 7.89 -61.12
N THR A 112 14.39 6.80 -61.05
CA THR A 112 13.14 6.78 -60.29
C THR A 112 13.37 7.00 -58.80
N LEU A 113 12.64 7.97 -58.23
CA LEU A 113 12.68 8.31 -56.81
C LEU A 113 12.41 7.14 -55.82
N PRO A 114 11.61 6.10 -56.11
CA PRO A 114 11.24 5.11 -55.10
C PRO A 114 12.42 4.26 -54.58
N LEU A 115 13.28 3.72 -55.46
CA LEU A 115 14.44 2.91 -55.04
C LEU A 115 15.45 3.75 -54.25
N TRP A 116 15.83 4.91 -54.81
CA TRP A 116 16.77 5.82 -54.18
C TRP A 116 16.23 6.43 -52.88
N GLY A 117 14.92 6.66 -52.80
CA GLY A 117 14.24 7.08 -51.57
C GLY A 117 14.36 6.07 -50.45
N VAL A 118 14.22 4.77 -50.75
CA VAL A 118 14.43 3.70 -49.74
C VAL A 118 15.90 3.65 -49.30
N LEU A 119 16.84 3.70 -50.24
CA LEU A 119 18.27 3.71 -49.90
C LEU A 119 18.66 4.94 -49.07
N ALA A 120 18.14 6.12 -49.42
CA ALA A 120 18.33 7.35 -48.65
C ALA A 120 17.76 7.25 -47.23
N LEU A 121 16.58 6.64 -47.06
CA LEU A 121 15.99 6.37 -45.74
C LEU A 121 16.89 5.45 -44.90
N GLN A 122 17.48 4.42 -45.51
CA GLN A 122 18.42 3.53 -44.83
C GLN A 122 19.67 4.29 -44.38
N LEU A 123 20.28 5.09 -45.26
CA LEU A 123 21.45 5.92 -44.94
C LEU A 123 21.15 6.94 -43.85
N LEU A 124 20.01 7.64 -43.94
CA LEU A 124 19.57 8.60 -42.92
C LEU A 124 19.43 7.92 -41.55
N SER A 125 18.89 6.70 -41.50
CA SER A 125 18.77 5.96 -40.25
C SER A 125 20.13 5.58 -39.65
N TYR A 126 21.14 5.28 -40.48
CA TYR A 126 22.50 5.03 -40.01
C TYR A 126 23.17 6.30 -39.50
N CYS A 127 23.01 7.42 -40.22
CA CYS A 127 23.48 8.73 -39.76
C CYS A 127 22.85 9.09 -38.40
N LEU A 128 21.55 8.85 -38.23
CA LEU A 128 20.87 9.09 -36.95
C LEU A 128 21.46 8.22 -35.83
N LEU A 129 21.66 6.93 -36.07
CA LEU A 129 22.28 6.02 -35.08
C LEU A 129 23.71 6.44 -34.74
N PHE A 130 24.48 6.86 -35.74
CA PHE A 130 25.84 7.38 -35.56
C PHE A 130 25.84 8.62 -34.68
N VAL A 131 25.01 9.63 -35.00
CA VAL A 131 24.87 10.85 -34.17
C VAL A 131 24.44 10.50 -32.74
N LEU A 132 23.50 9.56 -32.57
CA LEU A 132 23.05 9.12 -31.25
C LEU A 132 24.13 8.35 -30.47
N ALA A 133 25.05 7.65 -31.13
CA ALA A 133 26.16 6.94 -30.49
C ALA A 133 27.20 7.90 -29.88
N PHE A 134 27.40 9.08 -30.49
CA PHE A 134 28.33 10.11 -29.97
C PHE A 134 27.70 11.06 -28.94
N ARG A 135 26.38 11.05 -28.79
CA ARG A 135 25.73 11.77 -27.68
C ARG A 135 25.98 11.00 -26.38
N ARG A 136 26.57 11.65 -25.38
CA ARG A 136 26.83 11.04 -24.05
C ARG A 136 25.56 10.33 -23.55
N PRO A 137 25.64 9.10 -23.00
CA PRO A 137 24.50 8.29 -22.56
C PRO A 137 23.87 8.81 -21.25
N GLN A 138 23.84 10.13 -21.04
CA GLN A 138 23.26 10.78 -19.87
C GLN A 138 21.76 11.08 -20.01
N LEU A 139 21.19 10.86 -21.20
CA LEU A 139 19.74 10.96 -21.38
C LEU A 139 19.09 9.73 -20.75
N GLN A 140 18.44 9.93 -19.60
CA GLN A 140 17.43 9.02 -19.08
C GLN A 140 16.60 8.53 -20.27
N VAL A 141 16.55 7.21 -20.47
CA VAL A 141 15.70 6.63 -21.51
C VAL A 141 14.29 7.11 -21.16
N LYS A 142 13.76 8.06 -21.92
CA LYS A 142 12.38 8.52 -21.80
C LYS A 142 11.58 7.76 -22.84
N ALA A 143 10.31 7.50 -22.54
CA ALA A 143 9.40 6.91 -23.53
C ALA A 143 9.23 7.86 -24.73
N GLY A 144 9.97 7.58 -25.80
CA GLY A 144 9.86 8.25 -27.09
C GLY A 144 8.50 8.00 -27.76
N PRO A 145 8.12 8.78 -28.78
CA PRO A 145 6.81 8.68 -29.42
C PRO A 145 6.52 7.29 -29.99
N LEU A 146 7.51 6.64 -30.59
CA LEU A 146 7.40 5.28 -31.12
C LEU A 146 7.11 4.25 -30.02
N LEU A 147 7.73 4.38 -28.85
CA LEU A 147 7.48 3.48 -27.72
C LEU A 147 6.06 3.65 -27.16
N ARG A 148 5.54 4.88 -27.14
CA ARG A 148 4.15 5.15 -26.74
C ARG A 148 3.14 4.60 -27.74
N LEU A 149 3.47 4.63 -29.04
CA LEU A 149 2.65 3.98 -30.07
C LEU A 149 2.60 2.47 -29.83
N TRP A 150 3.75 1.82 -29.61
CA TRP A 150 3.80 0.39 -29.27
C TRP A 150 3.05 0.07 -27.98
N GLN A 151 3.14 0.91 -26.95
CA GLN A 151 2.34 0.74 -25.73
C GLN A 151 0.85 0.70 -26.06
N ARG A 152 0.34 1.64 -26.88
CA ARG A 152 -1.07 1.67 -27.27
C ARG A 152 -1.49 0.45 -28.09
N LEU A 153 -0.64 -0.01 -29.00
CA LEU A 153 -0.91 -1.16 -29.88
C LEU A 153 -0.88 -2.49 -29.13
N LEU A 154 0.04 -2.65 -28.17
CA LEU A 154 0.25 -3.91 -27.45
C LEU A 154 -0.63 -4.06 -26.21
N THR A 155 -1.24 -2.98 -25.72
CA THR A 155 -2.19 -3.03 -24.61
C THR A 155 -3.55 -2.40 -24.99
N PRO A 156 -4.23 -2.91 -26.04
CA PRO A 156 -5.51 -2.39 -26.46
C PRO A 156 -6.56 -2.62 -25.37
N GLY A 157 -7.34 -1.60 -25.03
CA GLY A 157 -8.42 -1.71 -24.06
C GLY A 157 -7.98 -1.84 -22.59
N ALA A 158 -6.69 -1.76 -22.28
CA ALA A 158 -6.20 -1.73 -20.91
C ALA A 158 -6.65 -0.43 -20.21
N ARG A 159 -7.74 -0.51 -19.45
CA ARG A 159 -8.32 0.59 -18.67
C ARG A 159 -8.36 0.22 -17.18
N GLY A 160 -8.64 1.21 -16.33
CA GLY A 160 -8.72 1.02 -14.88
C GLY A 160 -7.42 0.44 -14.31
N ARG A 161 -7.55 -0.50 -13.37
CA ARG A 161 -6.43 -1.11 -12.64
C ARG A 161 -5.44 -1.83 -13.56
N ALA A 162 -5.92 -2.62 -14.51
CA ALA A 162 -5.04 -3.33 -15.45
C ALA A 162 -4.21 -2.39 -16.32
N GLY A 163 -4.79 -1.27 -16.76
CA GLY A 163 -4.06 -0.23 -17.49
C GLY A 163 -2.98 0.44 -16.64
N GLN A 164 -3.25 0.70 -15.36
CA GLN A 164 -2.28 1.28 -14.42
C GLN A 164 -1.13 0.31 -14.12
N ALA A 165 -1.44 -0.97 -13.85
CA ALA A 165 -0.44 -2.01 -13.61
C ALA A 165 0.47 -2.23 -14.83
N LEU A 166 -0.11 -2.28 -16.03
CA LEU A 166 0.66 -2.35 -17.27
C LEU A 166 1.53 -1.11 -17.50
N ALA A 167 0.98 0.09 -17.30
CA ALA A 167 1.75 1.32 -17.44
C ALA A 167 2.94 1.34 -16.46
N HIS A 168 2.76 0.82 -15.25
CA HIS A 168 3.83 0.67 -14.27
C HIS A 168 4.91 -0.30 -14.75
N TRP A 169 4.51 -1.49 -15.23
CA TRP A 169 5.42 -2.46 -15.85
C TRP A 169 6.21 -1.86 -17.02
N TRP A 170 5.56 -1.11 -17.92
CA TRP A 170 6.20 -0.46 -19.07
C TRP A 170 7.26 0.57 -18.65
N ARG A 171 7.04 1.29 -17.54
CA ARG A 171 8.03 2.24 -17.00
C ARG A 171 9.24 1.52 -16.42
N LEU A 172 9.03 0.44 -15.66
CA LEU A 172 10.11 -0.33 -15.05
C LEU A 172 10.93 -1.14 -16.06
N SER A 173 10.28 -1.65 -17.11
CA SER A 173 10.91 -2.47 -18.16
C SER A 173 11.38 -1.65 -19.37
N LEU A 174 11.44 -0.32 -19.28
CA LEU A 174 11.71 0.58 -20.41
C LEU A 174 12.96 0.20 -21.25
N PRO A 175 14.10 -0.20 -20.65
CA PRO A 175 15.28 -0.62 -21.43
C PRO A 175 15.02 -1.85 -22.31
N LEU A 176 14.23 -2.81 -21.82
CA LEU A 176 13.82 -4.01 -22.55
C LEU A 176 12.85 -3.65 -23.67
N GLN A 177 11.84 -2.83 -23.36
CA GLN A 177 10.84 -2.41 -24.35
C GLN A 177 11.47 -1.60 -25.49
N ALA A 178 12.45 -0.75 -25.18
CA ALA A 178 13.23 -0.02 -26.18
C ALA A 178 14.05 -0.97 -27.07
N ALA A 179 14.73 -1.96 -26.49
CA ALA A 179 15.50 -2.95 -27.27
C ALA A 179 14.61 -3.75 -28.24
N ARG A 180 13.40 -4.14 -27.80
CA ARG A 180 12.42 -4.85 -28.65
C ARG A 180 11.85 -3.98 -29.76
N SER A 181 11.56 -2.71 -29.48
CA SER A 181 11.14 -1.77 -30.53
C SER A 181 12.23 -1.55 -31.58
N ALA A 182 13.50 -1.47 -31.17
CA ALA A 182 14.63 -1.35 -32.09
C ALA A 182 14.80 -2.61 -32.94
N LEU A 183 14.62 -3.79 -32.34
CA LEU A 183 14.63 -5.05 -33.06
C LEU A 183 13.58 -5.08 -34.18
N LEU A 184 12.32 -4.76 -33.88
CA LEU A 184 11.25 -4.75 -34.89
C LEU A 184 11.52 -3.72 -35.99
N TRP A 185 12.02 -2.54 -35.63
CA TRP A 185 12.40 -1.52 -36.60
C TRP A 185 13.47 -2.02 -37.58
N HIS A 186 14.52 -2.67 -37.07
CA HIS A 186 15.57 -3.21 -37.91
C HIS A 186 15.10 -4.40 -38.76
N ILE A 187 14.23 -5.26 -38.22
CA ILE A 187 13.63 -6.37 -38.98
C ILE A 187 12.75 -5.82 -40.11
N ALA A 188 11.94 -4.79 -39.86
CA ALA A 188 11.12 -4.17 -40.91
C ALA A 188 11.98 -3.56 -42.02
N LEU A 189 13.05 -2.84 -41.67
CA LEU A 189 13.98 -2.28 -42.65
C LEU A 189 14.80 -3.34 -43.40
N LEU A 190 15.09 -4.48 -42.76
CA LEU A 190 15.71 -5.62 -43.44
C LEU A 190 14.72 -6.27 -44.42
N GLY A 191 13.47 -6.47 -43.98
CA GLY A 191 12.39 -6.95 -44.84
C GLY A 191 12.20 -6.05 -46.05
N LEU A 192 12.23 -4.73 -45.88
CA LEU A 192 12.17 -3.76 -46.97
C LEU A 192 13.26 -3.98 -48.02
N ASN A 193 14.51 -4.19 -47.60
CA ASN A 193 15.61 -4.50 -48.51
C ASN A 193 15.44 -5.86 -49.21
N LEU A 194 15.03 -6.89 -48.47
CA LEU A 194 14.77 -8.21 -49.05
C LEU A 194 13.61 -8.17 -50.05
N GLY A 195 12.56 -7.41 -49.75
CA GLY A 195 11.43 -7.17 -50.64
C GLY A 195 11.83 -6.42 -51.91
N LEU A 196 12.71 -5.42 -51.81
CA LEU A 196 13.27 -4.72 -52.98
C LEU A 196 14.06 -5.68 -53.87
N ILE A 197 14.98 -6.45 -53.29
CA ILE A 197 15.78 -7.45 -54.02
C ILE A 197 14.85 -8.47 -54.69
N ALA A 198 13.88 -9.00 -53.94
CA ALA A 198 12.91 -9.95 -54.47
C ALA A 198 12.05 -9.34 -55.59
N GLY A 199 11.63 -8.08 -55.47
CA GLY A 199 10.84 -7.38 -56.49
C GLY A 199 11.62 -7.26 -57.80
N LEU A 200 12.87 -6.82 -57.71
CA LEU A 200 13.80 -6.73 -58.83
C LEU A 200 13.93 -8.07 -59.57
N TYR A 201 14.16 -9.18 -58.85
CA TYR A 201 14.29 -10.51 -59.45
C TYR A 201 12.97 -11.11 -59.95
N LEU A 202 11.85 -10.89 -59.24
CA LEU A 202 10.54 -11.38 -59.68
C LEU A 202 10.09 -10.71 -60.98
N ARG A 203 10.41 -9.43 -61.16
CA ARG A 203 10.20 -8.72 -62.41
C ARG A 203 11.03 -9.32 -63.55
N ALA A 204 12.28 -9.69 -63.27
CA ALA A 204 13.17 -10.35 -64.23
C ALA A 204 12.67 -11.71 -64.72
N LEU A 205 11.93 -12.44 -63.88
CA LEU A 205 11.42 -13.77 -64.20
C LEU A 205 10.14 -13.76 -65.05
N GLY A 206 9.33 -12.68 -64.96
CA GLY A 206 7.99 -12.64 -65.55
C GLY A 206 7.79 -11.65 -66.71
N LEU A 207 8.70 -10.69 -66.92
CA LEU A 207 8.57 -9.62 -67.91
C LEU A 207 9.93 -9.29 -68.54
N GLU A 208 9.95 -8.79 -69.78
CA GLU A 208 11.17 -8.17 -70.36
C GLU A 208 11.53 -6.91 -69.55
N ILE A 209 12.70 -6.91 -68.90
CA ILE A 209 13.15 -5.74 -68.14
C ILE A 209 13.63 -4.67 -69.12
N LEU A 210 12.82 -3.64 -69.32
CA LEU A 210 13.24 -2.42 -69.98
C LEU A 210 13.90 -1.49 -68.96
N ILE A 211 15.23 -1.53 -68.88
CA ILE A 211 16.02 -0.59 -68.07
C ILE A 211 16.22 0.68 -68.91
N GLY A 212 15.86 1.83 -68.35
CA GLY A 212 15.96 3.10 -69.05
C GLY A 212 16.26 4.26 -68.11
N TRP A 213 16.48 5.45 -68.66
CA TRP A 213 16.44 6.68 -67.87
C TRP A 213 15.88 7.84 -68.69
N GLU A 214 15.25 8.77 -67.97
CA GLU A 214 14.65 9.97 -68.55
C GLU A 214 14.96 11.16 -67.65
N SER A 215 15.46 12.24 -68.24
CA SER A 215 15.67 13.51 -67.54
C SER A 215 15.58 14.68 -68.51
N THR A 216 14.82 15.70 -68.11
CA THR A 216 14.78 17.01 -68.79
C THR A 216 16.01 17.85 -68.45
N TYR A 217 16.68 17.57 -67.33
CA TYR A 217 17.76 18.41 -66.78
C TYR A 217 19.15 17.79 -66.90
N LEU A 218 19.25 16.46 -66.96
CA LEU A 218 20.52 15.75 -66.94
C LEU A 218 20.85 15.14 -68.31
N ASP A 219 22.11 15.23 -68.72
CA ASP A 219 22.65 14.56 -69.90
C ASP A 219 23.22 13.16 -69.57
N ALA A 220 23.56 12.38 -70.60
CA ALA A 220 24.05 11.01 -70.44
C ALA A 220 25.36 10.93 -69.64
N ALA A 221 26.27 11.90 -69.81
CA ALA A 221 27.54 11.93 -69.10
C ALA A 221 27.36 12.26 -67.60
N GLN A 222 26.40 13.11 -67.26
CA GLN A 222 26.01 13.38 -65.88
C GLN A 222 25.36 12.16 -65.23
N VAL A 223 24.47 11.45 -65.95
CA VAL A 223 23.85 10.21 -65.44
C VAL A 223 24.86 9.09 -65.28
N GLN A 224 25.81 8.92 -66.22
CA GLN A 224 26.88 7.93 -66.10
C GLN A 224 27.73 8.19 -64.86
N ARG A 225 28.16 9.43 -64.64
CA ARG A 225 28.93 9.81 -63.44
C ARG A 225 28.18 9.52 -62.14
N LEU A 226 26.87 9.76 -62.12
CA LEU A 226 26.05 9.42 -60.95
C LEU A 226 25.96 7.91 -60.75
N ALA A 227 25.74 7.13 -61.81
CA ALA A 227 25.70 5.68 -61.75
C ALA A 227 27.04 5.08 -61.30
N ASP A 228 28.15 5.57 -61.84
CA ASP A 228 29.51 5.13 -61.46
C ASP A 228 29.77 5.36 -59.97
N VAL A 229 29.38 6.52 -59.42
CA VAL A 229 29.58 6.83 -57.99
C VAL A 229 28.66 6.00 -57.10
N LEU A 230 27.37 5.92 -57.44
CA LEU A 230 26.37 5.25 -56.60
C LEU A 230 26.53 3.73 -56.61
N LEU A 231 26.91 3.16 -57.75
CA LEU A 231 27.08 1.72 -57.93
C LEU A 231 28.52 1.24 -57.75
N ALA A 232 29.51 2.13 -57.63
CA ALA A 232 30.91 1.75 -57.40
C ALA A 232 31.10 0.71 -56.28
N PRO A 233 30.46 0.83 -55.10
CA PRO A 233 30.60 -0.18 -54.05
C PRO A 233 30.07 -1.55 -54.47
N ALA A 234 28.97 -1.59 -55.22
CA ALA A 234 28.37 -2.81 -55.73
C ALA A 234 29.21 -3.41 -56.87
N ALA A 235 29.71 -2.59 -57.79
CA ALA A 235 30.61 -2.98 -58.87
C ALA A 235 31.91 -3.59 -58.34
N TRP A 236 32.49 -2.99 -57.30
CA TRP A 236 33.64 -3.55 -56.60
C TRP A 236 33.33 -4.92 -55.96
N LEU A 237 32.14 -5.06 -55.37
CA LEU A 237 31.72 -6.30 -54.71
C LEU A 237 31.43 -7.44 -55.70
N THR A 238 30.75 -7.14 -56.82
CA THR A 238 30.33 -8.15 -57.80
C THR A 238 31.37 -8.42 -58.87
N GLY A 239 32.35 -7.53 -59.05
CA GLY A 239 33.31 -7.56 -60.16
C GLY A 239 32.70 -7.13 -61.50
N LEU A 240 31.45 -6.64 -61.51
CA LEU A 240 30.77 -6.17 -62.72
C LEU A 240 31.09 -4.69 -62.97
N ALA A 241 31.45 -4.34 -64.20
CA ALA A 241 31.56 -2.94 -64.59
C ALA A 241 30.18 -2.29 -64.69
N VAL A 242 30.08 -1.00 -64.34
CA VAL A 242 28.84 -0.24 -64.56
C VAL A 242 28.62 -0.09 -66.07
N PRO A 243 27.53 -0.63 -66.64
CA PRO A 243 27.31 -0.57 -68.08
C PRO A 243 27.03 0.87 -68.54
N ASP A 244 27.24 1.14 -69.84
CA ASP A 244 26.99 2.46 -70.43
C ASP A 244 25.50 2.82 -70.36
N VAL A 245 25.18 4.00 -69.82
CA VAL A 245 23.81 4.52 -69.71
C VAL A 245 23.35 5.24 -70.96
N ALA A 246 24.24 5.68 -71.86
CA ALA A 246 23.86 6.44 -73.04
C ALA A 246 22.85 5.69 -73.96
N PRO A 247 22.99 4.37 -74.19
CA PRO A 247 22.01 3.58 -74.96
C PRO A 247 20.64 3.42 -74.28
N LEU A 248 20.53 3.75 -72.98
CA LEU A 248 19.34 3.52 -72.16
C LEU A 248 18.37 4.72 -72.11
N ARG A 249 18.71 5.85 -72.76
CA ARG A 249 17.90 7.07 -72.72
C ARG A 249 16.59 6.92 -73.51
N HIS A 250 15.45 7.24 -72.88
CA HIS A 250 14.08 7.04 -73.43
C HIS A 250 13.67 5.57 -73.64
N GLY A 251 14.39 4.62 -73.01
CA GLY A 251 13.98 3.24 -72.87
C GLY A 251 14.07 2.41 -74.16
N ALA A 252 15.19 1.71 -74.34
CA ALA A 252 15.20 0.33 -74.87
C ALA A 252 16.63 -0.23 -74.83
N LEU A 253 16.88 -1.19 -73.94
CA LEU A 253 17.83 -2.24 -74.29
C LEU A 253 17.23 -3.02 -75.48
N GLN A 254 17.60 -2.66 -76.71
CA GLN A 254 17.71 -3.61 -77.82
C GLN A 254 19.11 -4.23 -77.81
N GLY A 255 19.55 -4.71 -76.64
CA GLY A 255 20.90 -5.24 -76.40
C GLY A 255 20.86 -6.67 -75.87
N PRO A 256 21.98 -7.40 -75.89
CA PRO A 256 22.05 -8.77 -75.41
C PRO A 256 21.57 -8.88 -73.96
N GLN A 257 20.79 -9.94 -73.66
CA GLN A 257 20.19 -10.21 -72.34
C GLN A 257 21.18 -10.11 -71.16
N ALA A 258 22.48 -10.34 -71.42
CA ALA A 258 23.56 -10.18 -70.45
C ALA A 258 23.64 -8.77 -69.83
N LEU A 259 23.44 -7.69 -70.61
CA LEU A 259 23.54 -6.31 -70.10
C LEU A 259 22.42 -5.94 -69.12
N ALA A 260 21.21 -6.50 -69.30
CA ALA A 260 20.09 -6.29 -68.37
C ALA A 260 20.32 -7.00 -67.02
N ALA A 261 20.93 -8.19 -67.08
CA ALA A 261 21.29 -8.95 -65.89
C ALA A 261 22.36 -8.23 -65.05
N ASP A 262 23.36 -7.62 -65.70
CA ASP A 262 24.43 -6.90 -64.99
C ASP A 262 23.89 -5.72 -64.17
N TRP A 263 22.98 -4.92 -64.74
CA TRP A 263 22.29 -3.85 -64.02
C TRP A 263 21.47 -4.38 -62.83
N LEU A 264 20.75 -5.49 -63.03
CA LEU A 264 19.96 -6.11 -61.98
C LEU A 264 20.84 -6.56 -60.81
N HIS A 265 21.96 -7.23 -61.09
CA HIS A 265 22.91 -7.67 -60.08
C HIS A 265 23.58 -6.50 -59.34
N LEU A 266 23.93 -5.43 -60.05
CA LEU A 266 24.50 -4.22 -59.44
C LEU A 266 23.51 -3.51 -58.51
N LEU A 267 22.25 -3.35 -58.93
CA LEU A 267 21.21 -2.75 -58.09
C LEU A 267 20.90 -3.64 -56.87
N ALA A 268 20.77 -4.95 -57.06
CA ALA A 268 20.56 -5.90 -55.96
C ALA A 268 21.75 -5.90 -54.98
N ALA A 269 22.98 -5.87 -55.47
CA ALA A 269 24.19 -5.80 -54.66
C ALA A 269 24.27 -4.48 -53.86
N THR A 270 23.84 -3.36 -54.45
CA THR A 270 23.75 -2.07 -53.74
C THR A 270 22.78 -2.14 -52.55
N VAL A 271 21.60 -2.72 -52.76
CA VAL A 271 20.62 -2.94 -51.68
C VAL A 271 21.16 -3.92 -50.63
N ALA A 272 21.87 -4.98 -51.06
CA ALA A 272 22.47 -5.97 -50.18
C ALA A 272 23.58 -5.38 -49.28
N LEU A 273 24.42 -4.50 -49.83
CA LEU A 273 25.45 -3.77 -49.07
C LEU A 273 24.84 -2.93 -47.94
N VAL A 274 23.68 -2.33 -48.18
CA VAL A 274 22.93 -1.57 -47.16
C VAL A 274 22.19 -2.52 -46.19
N ALA A 275 21.84 -3.73 -46.61
CA ALA A 275 21.18 -4.74 -45.80
C ALA A 275 22.12 -5.48 -44.82
N LEU A 276 23.39 -5.65 -45.16
CA LEU A 276 24.35 -6.35 -44.31
C LEU A 276 24.58 -5.68 -42.93
N PRO A 277 24.89 -4.37 -42.83
CA PRO A 277 24.96 -3.70 -41.53
C PRO A 277 23.58 -3.70 -40.82
N ARG A 278 22.47 -3.72 -41.56
CA ARG A 278 21.13 -3.86 -40.97
C ARG A 278 20.97 -5.20 -40.27
N LEU A 279 21.42 -6.29 -40.88
CA LEU A 279 21.39 -7.63 -40.29
C LEU A 279 22.20 -7.67 -38.99
N LEU A 280 23.40 -7.06 -38.96
CA LEU A 280 24.20 -6.95 -37.73
C LEU A 280 23.44 -6.19 -36.62
N LEU A 281 22.72 -5.12 -36.97
CA LEU A 281 21.88 -4.40 -36.01
C LEU A 281 20.69 -5.22 -35.52
N VAL A 282 20.08 -6.05 -36.37
CA VAL A 282 19.05 -7.03 -35.96
C VAL A 282 19.62 -7.99 -34.93
N LEU A 283 20.79 -8.60 -35.21
CA LEU A 283 21.46 -9.53 -34.31
C LEU A 283 21.84 -8.86 -32.98
N HIS A 284 22.38 -7.64 -33.01
CA HIS A 284 22.71 -6.87 -31.83
C HIS A 284 21.47 -6.55 -30.98
N ALA A 285 20.38 -6.08 -31.60
CA ALA A 285 19.14 -5.77 -30.92
C ALA A 285 18.48 -7.03 -30.33
N ALA A 286 18.56 -8.16 -31.04
CA ALA A 286 18.08 -9.45 -30.56
C ALA A 286 18.88 -9.93 -29.34
N TRP A 287 20.21 -9.88 -29.40
CA TRP A 287 21.08 -10.22 -28.27
C TRP A 287 20.82 -9.31 -27.06
N ARG A 288 20.70 -8.00 -27.27
CA ARG A 288 20.38 -7.03 -26.21
C ARG A 288 19.01 -7.31 -25.58
N SER A 289 17.99 -7.59 -26.40
CA SER A 289 16.65 -7.96 -25.92
C SER A 289 16.70 -9.25 -25.10
N TRP A 290 17.41 -10.27 -25.57
CA TRP A 290 17.58 -11.53 -24.86
C TRP A 290 18.30 -11.35 -23.52
N ARG A 291 19.40 -10.59 -23.50
CA ARG A 291 20.18 -10.33 -22.30
C ARG A 291 19.34 -9.61 -21.24
N LEU A 292 18.61 -8.57 -21.64
CA LEU A 292 17.71 -7.81 -20.76
C LEU A 292 16.49 -8.63 -20.31
N ALA A 293 15.99 -9.55 -21.12
CA ALA A 293 14.89 -10.43 -20.72
C ALA A 293 15.35 -11.48 -19.68
N ARG A 294 16.61 -11.91 -19.70
CA ARG A 294 17.17 -12.84 -18.70
C ARG A 294 17.58 -12.16 -17.40
N ALA A 295 18.08 -10.93 -17.48
CA ALA A 295 18.54 -10.16 -16.34
C ALA A 295 18.08 -8.70 -16.49
N LEU A 296 16.80 -8.44 -16.17
CA LEU A 296 16.20 -7.12 -16.26
C LEU A 296 16.57 -6.31 -15.01
N PRO A 297 17.34 -5.21 -15.12
CA PRO A 297 17.53 -4.28 -14.02
C PRO A 297 16.23 -3.54 -13.74
N LEU A 298 15.78 -3.57 -12.49
CA LEU A 298 14.57 -2.91 -12.03
C LEU A 298 14.90 -1.88 -10.94
N HIS A 299 14.09 -0.81 -10.94
CA HIS A 299 14.02 0.17 -9.86
C HIS A 299 12.69 -0.01 -9.16
N VAL A 300 12.62 -1.02 -8.31
CA VAL A 300 11.41 -1.29 -7.53
C VAL A 300 11.42 -0.34 -6.32
N GLY A 301 10.24 0.07 -5.83
CA GLY A 301 10.11 0.76 -4.54
C GLY A 301 10.88 0.01 -3.47
N SER A 302 11.26 0.69 -2.37
CA SER A 302 12.07 0.09 -1.31
C SER A 302 11.44 -1.25 -0.92
N GLY A 303 12.02 -2.35 -1.40
CA GLY A 303 11.61 -3.68 -0.98
C GLY A 303 11.76 -3.80 0.53
N PRO A 304 11.41 -4.96 1.11
CA PRO A 304 11.60 -5.24 2.52
C PRO A 304 12.96 -4.71 2.98
N ALA A 305 12.94 -3.72 3.87
CA ALA A 305 14.13 -3.12 4.41
C ALA A 305 14.38 -3.73 5.79
N ASP A 306 15.54 -4.36 5.91
CA ASP A 306 16.07 -4.71 7.23
C ASP A 306 16.69 -3.45 7.80
N LEU A 307 16.07 -2.90 8.85
CA LEU A 307 16.60 -1.81 9.67
C LEU A 307 17.36 -2.42 10.83
N ARG A 308 18.68 -2.27 10.80
CA ARG A 308 19.57 -2.79 11.85
C ARG A 308 19.87 -1.71 12.87
N LEU A 309 19.46 -1.94 14.10
CA LEU A 309 19.66 -1.07 15.24
C LEU A 309 20.69 -1.71 16.20
N LEU A 310 21.80 -1.03 16.44
CA LEU A 310 22.64 -1.33 17.59
C LEU A 310 22.14 -0.51 18.78
N LEU A 311 21.81 -1.19 19.88
CA LEU A 311 21.40 -0.58 21.13
C LEU A 311 22.51 -0.75 22.17
N ILE A 312 22.92 0.37 22.77
CA ILE A 312 23.92 0.41 23.85
C ILE A 312 23.16 0.66 25.16
N ASP A 313 23.00 -0.37 25.99
CA ASP A 313 22.26 -0.31 27.26
C ASP A 313 23.05 -0.90 28.44
N PRO A 314 24.17 -0.27 28.85
CA PRO A 314 25.06 -0.81 29.88
C PRO A 314 24.41 -0.91 31.26
N GLN A 315 23.32 -0.16 31.49
CA GLN A 315 22.59 -0.12 32.76
C GLN A 315 21.31 -0.99 32.72
N ARG A 316 21.04 -1.67 31.60
CA ARG A 316 19.80 -2.44 31.36
C ARG A 316 18.53 -1.61 31.61
N ARG A 317 18.54 -0.32 31.30
CA ARG A 317 17.41 0.61 31.45
C ARG A 317 16.20 0.21 30.59
N LEU A 318 16.43 -0.57 29.54
CA LEU A 318 15.41 -1.04 28.62
C LEU A 318 14.98 -2.50 28.88
N ALA A 319 15.39 -3.09 30.00
CA ALA A 319 14.98 -4.44 30.38
C ALA A 319 13.44 -4.59 30.37
N GLY A 320 12.95 -5.64 29.70
CA GLY A 320 11.52 -5.88 29.53
C GLY A 320 10.84 -5.04 28.44
N SER A 321 11.54 -4.11 27.79
CA SER A 321 11.03 -3.39 26.62
C SER A 321 11.22 -4.20 25.33
N LEU A 322 10.44 -3.85 24.29
CA LEU A 322 10.59 -4.43 22.95
C LEU A 322 11.99 -4.19 22.35
N LEU A 323 12.68 -3.13 22.77
CA LEU A 323 14.03 -2.80 22.29
C LEU A 323 15.12 -3.45 23.14
N GLY A 324 14.85 -3.80 24.41
CA GLY A 324 15.85 -4.27 25.37
C GLY A 324 16.48 -5.65 25.11
N GLN A 325 16.12 -6.33 24.01
CA GLN A 325 16.61 -7.67 23.70
C GLN A 325 17.05 -7.79 22.24
N ALA A 326 18.06 -8.62 21.96
CA ALA A 326 18.58 -8.83 20.61
C ALA A 326 17.69 -9.75 19.76
N GLY A 327 17.55 -9.49 18.47
CA GLY A 327 16.76 -10.27 17.51
C GLY A 327 15.83 -9.43 16.64
N GLU A 328 14.93 -10.10 15.90
CA GLU A 328 13.86 -9.44 15.17
C GLU A 328 12.78 -8.98 16.15
N ARG A 329 12.45 -7.68 16.10
CA ARG A 329 11.50 -7.06 17.04
C ARG A 329 10.23 -6.59 16.39
N LEU A 330 10.30 -6.06 15.18
CA LEU A 330 9.14 -5.63 14.41
C LEU A 330 9.23 -6.17 13.00
N SER A 331 8.06 -6.47 12.43
CA SER A 331 7.92 -6.85 11.03
C SER A 331 6.73 -6.11 10.42
N SER A 332 6.90 -5.51 9.24
CA SER A 332 5.80 -4.89 8.52
C SER A 332 5.12 -5.91 7.57
N PRO A 333 3.84 -5.69 7.20
CA PRO A 333 3.18 -6.45 6.12
C PRO A 333 4.00 -6.47 4.82
N GLU A 334 4.68 -5.36 4.53
CA GLU A 334 5.55 -5.13 3.37
C GLU A 334 6.88 -5.90 3.44
N GLY A 335 7.15 -6.52 4.58
CA GLY A 335 8.31 -7.39 4.83
C GLY A 335 9.52 -6.68 5.43
N ASP A 336 9.41 -5.39 5.79
CA ASP A 336 10.45 -4.68 6.54
C ASP A 336 10.68 -5.36 7.90
N ARG A 337 11.89 -5.23 8.43
CA ARG A 337 12.28 -5.82 9.71
C ARG A 337 13.01 -4.80 10.57
N LEU A 338 12.70 -4.74 11.85
CA LEU A 338 13.58 -4.12 12.85
C LEU A 338 14.42 -5.20 13.51
N LEU A 339 15.71 -5.20 13.25
CA LEU A 339 16.69 -6.09 13.86
C LEU A 339 17.45 -5.32 14.94
N VAL A 340 17.28 -5.70 16.19
CA VAL A 340 17.97 -5.06 17.31
C VAL A 340 19.13 -5.94 17.75
N THR A 341 20.30 -5.36 17.97
CA THR A 341 21.45 -6.02 18.58
C THR A 341 21.88 -5.22 19.81
N GLN A 342 22.11 -5.90 20.92
CA GLN A 342 22.62 -5.27 22.15
C GLN A 342 24.14 -5.26 22.12
N ALA A 343 24.74 -4.12 22.48
CA ALA A 343 26.20 -3.97 22.51
C ALA A 343 26.89 -4.92 23.50
N ASP A 344 26.23 -5.31 24.60
CA ASP A 344 26.72 -6.32 25.56
C ASP A 344 26.89 -7.73 24.94
N ALA A 345 26.30 -7.96 23.76
CA ALA A 345 26.42 -9.19 22.96
C ALA A 345 27.20 -8.98 21.65
N ALA A 346 27.75 -7.78 21.42
CA ALA A 346 28.69 -7.55 20.33
C ALA A 346 30.09 -7.99 20.79
N PRO A 347 30.86 -8.72 19.97
CA PRO A 347 32.20 -9.12 20.35
C PRO A 347 33.02 -7.87 20.71
N ASP A 348 33.85 -7.97 21.75
CA ASP A 348 34.93 -7.04 22.12
C ASP A 348 35.98 -6.93 20.99
N THR A 349 35.54 -6.50 19.83
CA THR A 349 36.37 -6.17 18.69
C THR A 349 36.06 -4.72 18.37
N VAL A 350 36.67 -3.83 19.14
CA VAL A 350 37.20 -2.62 18.50
C VAL A 350 38.10 -3.15 17.38
N PRO A 351 37.82 -2.90 16.09
CA PRO A 351 38.84 -3.13 15.10
C PRO A 351 39.95 -2.15 15.47
N ALA A 352 41.14 -2.66 15.79
CA ALA A 352 42.34 -1.84 15.77
C ALA A 352 42.28 -1.02 14.49
N THR A 353 42.33 0.30 14.59
CA THR A 353 42.29 1.17 13.42
C THR A 353 43.60 0.98 12.66
N TRP A 354 43.58 0.10 11.66
CA TRP A 354 44.66 0.03 10.69
C TRP A 354 44.74 1.40 10.01
N SER A 355 45.91 2.03 10.02
CA SER A 355 46.12 3.28 9.30
C SER A 355 45.77 3.09 7.81
N GLU A 356 45.25 4.12 7.13
CA GLU A 356 44.93 4.08 5.69
C GLU A 356 46.09 3.50 4.85
N ARG A 357 47.31 3.78 5.28
CA ARG A 357 48.55 3.33 4.64
C ARG A 357 48.72 1.80 4.67
N ALA A 358 48.26 1.14 5.73
CA ALA A 358 48.32 -0.32 5.86
C ALA A 358 47.22 -1.03 5.06
N LEU A 359 46.04 -0.43 4.94
CA LEU A 359 44.93 -0.94 4.11
C LEU A 359 45.25 -0.82 2.61
N ALA A 360 45.88 0.29 2.21
CA ALA A 360 46.37 0.50 0.84
C ALA A 360 47.44 -0.52 0.42
N LEU A 361 48.35 -0.87 1.33
CA LEU A 361 49.41 -1.87 1.08
C LEU A 361 48.87 -3.29 0.88
N LEU A 362 47.70 -3.60 1.45
CA LEU A 362 47.07 -4.93 1.38
C LEU A 362 46.03 -5.03 0.26
N HIS A 363 45.84 -4.00 -0.56
CA HIS A 363 44.75 -3.90 -1.54
C HIS A 363 43.34 -4.14 -0.96
N ALA A 364 43.16 -3.89 0.35
CA ALA A 364 41.88 -4.01 1.02
C ALA A 364 41.21 -2.62 1.10
N SER A 365 39.95 -2.52 0.67
CA SER A 365 39.19 -1.26 0.71
C SER A 365 38.84 -0.89 2.16
N PRO A 366 39.04 0.37 2.61
CA PRO A 366 38.67 0.83 3.94
C PRO A 366 37.18 1.18 3.93
N ASP A 367 36.31 0.17 4.00
CA ASP A 367 34.91 0.43 4.28
C ASP A 367 34.36 -0.74 5.10
N PRO A 368 34.23 -0.63 6.43
CA PRO A 368 33.21 -1.44 7.06
C PRO A 368 31.88 -0.87 6.55
N ALA A 369 31.21 -1.58 5.64
CA ALA A 369 29.77 -1.38 5.48
C ALA A 369 29.20 -1.34 6.90
N PRO A 370 28.57 -0.24 7.35
CA PRO A 370 28.18 -0.13 8.74
C PRO A 370 27.26 -1.31 9.02
N ALA A 371 27.68 -2.21 9.91
CA ALA A 371 26.94 -3.43 10.18
C ALA A 371 25.51 -3.14 10.65
N PHE A 372 25.29 -1.90 11.13
CA PHE A 372 24.04 -1.34 11.62
C PHE A 372 23.67 -0.05 10.89
N ASP A 373 22.38 0.15 10.64
CA ASP A 373 21.82 1.35 10.02
C ASP A 373 21.69 2.52 11.00
N ALA A 374 21.57 2.22 12.31
CA ALA A 374 21.53 3.20 13.38
C ALA A 374 22.17 2.63 14.66
N HIS A 375 22.82 3.51 15.42
CA HIS A 375 23.39 3.23 16.74
C HIS A 375 22.72 4.16 17.75
N VAL A 376 22.14 3.60 18.80
CA VAL A 376 21.36 4.36 19.79
C VAL A 376 21.80 3.96 21.19
N ALA A 377 22.08 4.94 22.03
CA ALA A 377 22.29 4.73 23.46
C ALA A 377 20.93 4.70 24.17
N ALA A 378 20.72 3.76 25.09
CA ALA A 378 19.49 3.66 25.87
C ALA A 378 19.14 4.97 26.60
N ASP A 379 20.14 5.74 27.01
CA ASP A 379 19.98 7.06 27.65
C ASP A 379 19.31 8.11 26.76
N SER A 380 19.37 7.93 25.44
CA SER A 380 18.68 8.81 24.47
C SER A 380 17.21 8.44 24.27
N LEU A 381 16.76 7.33 24.83
CA LEU A 381 15.38 6.86 24.74
C LEU A 381 14.63 7.14 26.06
N PRO A 382 13.31 7.39 26.00
CA PRO A 382 12.47 7.44 27.19
C PRO A 382 12.59 6.17 28.03
N ALA A 383 12.50 6.32 29.36
CA ALA A 383 12.61 5.21 30.31
C ALA A 383 11.69 4.04 29.92
N ALA A 384 12.21 2.80 30.02
CA ALA A 384 11.35 1.64 29.85
C ALA A 384 10.53 1.43 31.12
N THR A 385 9.24 1.74 31.02
CA THR A 385 8.24 1.17 31.91
C THR A 385 7.59 -0.02 31.19
N PRO A 386 7.10 -1.02 31.93
CA PRO A 386 6.32 -2.10 31.33
C PRO A 386 5.09 -1.54 30.59
N GLY A 387 4.65 -2.25 29.56
CA GLY A 387 3.46 -1.93 28.79
C GLY A 387 3.70 -1.17 27.47
N TRP A 388 2.68 -1.19 26.62
CA TRP A 388 2.71 -0.58 25.29
C TRP A 388 2.88 0.96 25.27
N PRO A 389 2.46 1.77 26.27
CA PRO A 389 2.63 3.23 26.18
C PRO A 389 4.10 3.65 26.16
N ALA A 390 4.93 3.00 26.98
CA ALA A 390 6.38 3.24 27.01
C ALA A 390 7.05 2.81 25.71
N GLN A 391 6.68 1.64 25.20
CA GLN A 391 7.15 1.15 23.92
C GLN A 391 6.80 2.12 22.79
N ARG A 392 5.56 2.66 22.77
CA ARG A 392 5.14 3.67 21.79
C ARG A 392 6.03 4.90 21.83
N ARG A 393 6.34 5.43 23.01
CA ARG A 393 7.24 6.58 23.19
C ARG A 393 8.63 6.29 22.63
N GLN A 394 9.22 5.15 23.00
CA GLN A 394 10.55 4.74 22.56
C GLN A 394 10.64 4.60 21.03
N LEU A 395 9.65 3.92 20.43
CA LEU A 395 9.56 3.76 18.98
C LEU A 395 9.38 5.15 18.30
N ARG A 396 8.52 6.03 18.81
CA ARG A 396 8.39 7.40 18.27
C ARG A 396 9.69 8.20 18.34
N ALA A 397 10.46 8.06 19.41
CA ALA A 397 11.77 8.70 19.56
C ALA A 397 12.77 8.17 18.51
N LEU A 398 12.84 6.84 18.32
CA LEU A 398 13.67 6.21 17.28
C LEU A 398 13.36 6.73 15.87
N GLY A 399 12.10 7.05 15.58
CA GLY A 399 11.67 7.58 14.29
C GLY A 399 12.45 8.79 13.79
N LYS A 400 12.87 9.66 14.72
CA LYS A 400 13.64 10.87 14.40
C LYS A 400 15.12 10.58 14.12
N LEU A 401 15.64 9.47 14.65
CA LEU A 401 17.05 9.07 14.57
C LEU A 401 17.40 8.36 13.26
N TRP A 402 16.40 7.80 12.56
CA TRP A 402 16.65 7.11 11.29
C TRP A 402 17.09 8.08 10.16
N PRO A 403 18.09 7.68 9.35
CA PRO A 403 18.46 8.40 8.15
C PRO A 403 17.25 8.61 7.22
N PRO A 404 17.17 9.72 6.47
CA PRO A 404 16.03 10.03 5.61
C PRO A 404 15.63 8.88 4.65
N ALA A 405 16.60 8.13 4.15
CA ALA A 405 16.38 6.98 3.27
C ALA A 405 15.68 5.79 3.95
N ARG A 406 15.82 5.64 5.28
CA ARG A 406 15.24 4.53 6.08
C ARG A 406 13.90 4.90 6.72
N ARG A 407 13.57 6.20 6.82
CA ARG A 407 12.32 6.68 7.45
C ARG A 407 11.03 6.09 6.87
N PRO A 408 10.87 5.89 5.55
CA PRO A 408 9.63 5.28 5.03
C PRO A 408 9.43 3.85 5.51
N ALA A 409 10.51 3.05 5.59
CA ALA A 409 10.44 1.69 6.11
C ALA A 409 10.19 1.67 7.63
N TRP A 410 10.81 2.58 8.38
CA TRP A 410 10.49 2.78 9.78
C TRP A 410 9.00 3.13 10.00
N GLN A 411 8.44 4.04 9.19
CA GLN A 411 7.04 4.43 9.30
C GLN A 411 6.09 3.24 9.11
N ARG A 412 6.38 2.35 8.13
CA ARG A 412 5.60 1.12 7.93
C ARG A 412 5.72 0.17 9.12
N LEU A 413 6.93 -0.02 9.67
CA LEU A 413 7.14 -0.82 10.87
C LEU A 413 6.39 -0.27 12.08
N PHE A 414 6.45 1.05 12.28
CA PHE A 414 5.78 1.71 13.39
C PHE A 414 4.24 1.63 13.27
N GLU A 415 3.68 1.87 12.08
CA GLU A 415 2.24 1.74 11.85
C GLU A 415 1.78 0.28 12.01
N ALA A 416 2.58 -0.69 11.55
CA ALA A 416 2.29 -2.11 11.71
C ALA A 416 2.23 -2.53 13.20
N TRP A 417 3.09 -1.95 14.04
CA TRP A 417 3.06 -2.14 15.49
C TRP A 417 1.90 -1.38 16.16
N GLU A 418 1.63 -0.14 15.74
CA GLU A 418 0.65 0.73 16.39
C GLU A 418 -0.81 0.33 16.07
N ALA A 419 -1.06 -0.22 14.88
CA ALA A 419 -2.38 -0.66 14.44
C ALA A 419 -3.12 -1.59 15.44
N PRO A 420 -2.55 -2.75 15.86
CA PRO A 420 -3.22 -3.61 16.83
C PRO A 420 -3.37 -2.94 18.21
N VAL A 421 -2.46 -2.03 18.60
CA VAL A 421 -2.58 -1.29 19.86
C VAL A 421 -3.75 -0.31 19.82
N ARG A 422 -3.92 0.44 18.73
CA ARG A 422 -5.07 1.35 18.54
C ARG A 422 -6.40 0.60 18.55
N GLU A 423 -6.44 -0.60 17.97
CA GLU A 423 -7.62 -1.46 17.99
C GLU A 423 -7.97 -1.89 19.43
N ARG A 424 -6.99 -2.40 20.19
CA ARG A 424 -7.18 -2.75 21.61
C ARG A 424 -7.60 -1.56 22.45
N GLU A 425 -7.02 -0.38 22.24
CA GLU A 425 -7.48 0.84 22.93
C GLU A 425 -8.95 1.14 22.63
N GLY A 426 -9.39 0.97 21.38
CA GLY A 426 -10.79 1.14 20.99
C GLY A 426 -11.72 0.17 21.72
N GLN A 427 -11.34 -1.11 21.78
CA GLN A 427 -12.07 -2.15 22.50
C GLN A 427 -12.09 -1.88 24.02
N ALA A 428 -10.98 -1.44 24.60
CA ALA A 428 -10.89 -1.06 26.01
C ALA A 428 -11.83 0.11 26.34
N ARG A 429 -11.90 1.14 25.48
CA ARG A 429 -12.86 2.25 25.63
C ARG A 429 -14.31 1.78 25.56
N GLN A 430 -14.61 0.80 24.72
CA GLN A 430 -15.95 0.20 24.65
C GLN A 430 -16.30 -0.53 25.96
N LEU A 431 -15.38 -1.33 26.50
CA LEU A 431 -15.56 -2.03 27.77
C LEU A 431 -15.76 -1.04 28.94
N MET A 432 -14.94 0.01 29.01
CA MET A 432 -15.09 1.06 30.02
C MET A 432 -16.42 1.79 29.90
N ALA A 433 -16.86 2.15 28.68
CA ALA A 433 -18.15 2.79 28.45
C ALA A 433 -19.34 1.90 28.89
N GLN A 434 -19.25 0.60 28.64
CA GLN A 434 -20.26 -0.38 29.06
C GLN A 434 -20.29 -0.57 30.59
N ALA A 435 -19.13 -0.63 31.23
CA ALA A 435 -19.02 -0.69 32.69
C ALA A 435 -19.63 0.57 33.34
N LEU A 436 -19.30 1.75 32.82
CA LEU A 436 -19.88 3.02 33.28
C LEU A 436 -21.39 3.09 33.08
N ALA A 437 -21.90 2.68 31.92
CA ALA A 437 -23.34 2.62 31.67
C ALA A 437 -24.04 1.64 32.64
N THR A 438 -23.42 0.51 32.95
CA THR A 438 -23.93 -0.48 33.91
C THR A 438 -24.00 0.11 35.32
N LEU A 439 -22.91 0.72 35.79
CA LEU A 439 -22.80 1.32 37.11
C LEU A 439 -23.76 2.50 37.32
N CYS A 440 -23.90 3.37 36.31
CA CYS A 440 -24.68 4.60 36.44
C CYS A 440 -26.17 4.43 36.13
N LEU A 441 -26.56 3.49 35.26
CA LEU A 441 -27.93 3.41 34.74
C LEU A 441 -28.72 2.18 35.20
N GLN A 442 -28.06 1.09 35.60
CA GLN A 442 -28.79 -0.11 36.03
C GLN A 442 -29.23 0.03 37.49
N PRO A 443 -30.54 -0.04 37.79
CA PRO A 443 -31.01 0.00 39.17
C PRO A 443 -30.58 -1.28 39.91
N LEU A 444 -29.93 -1.10 41.06
CA LEU A 444 -29.48 -2.19 41.92
C LEU A 444 -30.58 -2.58 42.91
N HIS A 445 -30.88 -3.86 43.05
CA HIS A 445 -31.85 -4.32 44.04
C HIS A 445 -31.30 -4.15 45.47
N LEU A 446 -32.10 -3.57 46.37
CA LEU A 446 -31.78 -3.42 47.78
C LEU A 446 -32.63 -4.40 48.63
N PRO A 447 -32.01 -5.44 49.22
CA PRO A 447 -32.69 -6.34 50.15
C PRO A 447 -33.20 -5.60 51.39
N GLU A 448 -34.30 -6.09 51.99
CA GLU A 448 -34.81 -5.53 53.24
C GLU A 448 -33.78 -5.68 54.38
N GLY A 449 -33.50 -4.58 55.09
CA GLY A 449 -32.54 -4.54 56.21
C GLY A 449 -31.06 -4.46 55.82
N ALA A 450 -30.73 -4.49 54.52
CA ALA A 450 -29.35 -4.31 54.05
C ALA A 450 -28.93 -2.83 54.07
N ASP A 451 -27.65 -2.57 54.39
CA ASP A 451 -27.06 -1.24 54.29
C ASP A 451 -26.91 -0.82 52.82
N PRO A 452 -27.55 0.30 52.40
CA PRO A 452 -27.43 0.86 51.04
C PRO A 452 -25.99 1.04 50.56
N GLN A 453 -25.11 1.56 51.42
CA GLN A 453 -23.72 1.86 51.06
C GLN A 453 -22.92 0.58 50.85
N ALA A 454 -23.04 -0.40 51.77
CA ALA A 454 -22.37 -1.69 51.62
C ALA A 454 -22.80 -2.42 50.34
N GLN A 455 -24.09 -2.38 49.99
CA GLN A 455 -24.61 -3.03 48.78
C GLN A 455 -24.11 -2.34 47.50
N LEU A 456 -24.09 -1.01 47.47
CA LEU A 456 -23.57 -0.25 46.34
C LEU A 456 -22.07 -0.47 46.16
N ARG A 457 -21.29 -0.41 47.25
CA ARG A 457 -19.85 -0.70 47.24
C ARG A 457 -19.56 -2.08 46.66
N LYS A 458 -20.28 -3.11 47.13
CA LYS A 458 -20.15 -4.47 46.60
C LYS A 458 -20.44 -4.55 45.10
N ALA A 459 -21.47 -3.86 44.63
CA ALA A 459 -21.81 -3.83 43.20
C ALA A 459 -20.74 -3.12 42.36
N VAL A 460 -20.23 -1.98 42.84
CA VAL A 460 -19.13 -1.24 42.20
C VAL A 460 -17.88 -2.11 42.12
N GLU A 461 -17.45 -2.71 43.23
CA GLU A 461 -16.30 -3.62 43.28
C GLU A 461 -16.44 -4.79 42.31
N GLN A 462 -17.62 -5.42 42.25
CA GLN A 462 -17.88 -6.53 41.32
C GLN A 462 -17.79 -6.10 39.84
N GLN A 463 -18.32 -4.92 39.49
CA GLN A 463 -18.26 -4.42 38.11
C GLN A 463 -16.85 -3.97 37.73
N LEU A 464 -16.11 -3.32 38.64
CA LEU A 464 -14.71 -2.95 38.41
C LEU A 464 -13.81 -4.18 38.28
N GLN A 465 -14.06 -5.24 39.06
CA GLN A 465 -13.38 -6.52 38.91
C GLN A 465 -13.69 -7.18 37.56
N LEU A 466 -14.96 -7.20 37.14
CA LEU A 466 -15.35 -7.71 35.83
C LEU A 466 -14.66 -6.94 34.70
N LEU A 467 -14.63 -5.61 34.80
CA LEU A 467 -13.92 -4.75 33.84
C LEU A 467 -12.43 -5.08 33.82
N ALA A 468 -11.79 -5.21 34.99
CA ALA A 468 -10.38 -5.55 35.09
C ALA A 468 -10.07 -6.91 34.46
N ASP A 469 -10.92 -7.92 34.68
CA ASP A 469 -10.74 -9.25 34.10
C ASP A 469 -10.90 -9.21 32.56
N ARG A 470 -11.86 -8.43 32.04
CA ARG A 470 -12.03 -8.22 30.59
C ARG A 470 -10.88 -7.44 29.95
N LEU A 471 -10.38 -6.43 30.63
CA LEU A 471 -9.21 -5.67 30.17
C LEU A 471 -7.94 -6.53 30.23
N ARG A 472 -7.80 -7.40 31.24
CA ARG A 472 -6.72 -8.38 31.34
C ARG A 472 -6.78 -9.40 30.21
N GLU A 473 -7.97 -9.89 29.87
CA GLU A 473 -8.20 -10.76 28.70
C GLU A 473 -7.80 -10.04 27.39
N LEU A 474 -8.11 -8.75 27.28
CA LEU A 474 -7.82 -7.93 26.10
C LEU A 474 -6.31 -7.62 25.91
N TYR A 475 -5.58 -7.34 26.98
CA TYR A 475 -4.15 -7.01 26.93
C TYR A 475 -3.22 -8.21 27.15
N GLY A 476 -3.70 -9.33 27.71
CA GLY A 476 -2.92 -10.54 27.92
C GLY A 476 -1.89 -10.40 29.05
N GLN A 477 -0.73 -11.06 28.90
CA GLN A 477 0.38 -11.05 29.88
C GLN A 477 1.03 -9.66 30.10
N ASP A 478 0.67 -8.66 29.29
CA ASP A 478 1.10 -7.27 29.46
C ASP A 478 0.38 -6.57 30.64
N ALA A 479 -0.64 -7.20 31.23
CA ALA A 479 -1.39 -6.67 32.36
C ALA A 479 -0.61 -6.76 33.68
N ALA A 480 -0.51 -5.64 34.39
CA ALA A 480 0.07 -5.63 35.73
C ALA A 480 -0.81 -6.45 36.70
N ALA A 481 -0.17 -7.34 37.48
CA ALA A 481 -0.84 -8.30 38.36
C ALA A 481 -1.34 -7.70 39.70
N ASP A 482 -1.30 -6.38 39.86
CA ASP A 482 -1.52 -5.74 41.15
C ASP A 482 -3.01 -5.53 41.48
N ALA A 483 -3.28 -5.47 42.79
CA ALA A 483 -4.60 -5.27 43.37
C ALA A 483 -5.32 -4.05 42.78
N LEU A 484 -6.64 -4.18 42.60
CA LEU A 484 -7.50 -3.07 42.23
C LEU A 484 -7.28 -1.91 43.22
N PRO A 485 -7.21 -0.65 42.73
CA PRO A 485 -7.22 0.51 43.62
C PRO A 485 -8.46 0.44 44.53
N SER A 486 -8.31 0.86 45.79
CA SER A 486 -9.42 0.78 46.75
C SER A 486 -10.53 1.73 46.31
N ALA A 487 -11.69 1.18 46.02
CA ALA A 487 -12.90 1.94 45.73
C ALA A 487 -13.21 2.93 46.86
N ALA A 488 -13.70 4.12 46.52
CA ALA A 488 -14.16 5.11 47.49
C ALA A 488 -15.07 4.48 48.57
N GLU A 489 -14.86 4.86 49.83
CA GLU A 489 -15.58 4.29 50.97
C GLU A 489 -17.09 4.61 50.96
N GLN A 490 -17.49 5.69 50.29
CA GLN A 490 -18.88 6.16 50.25
C GLN A 490 -19.25 6.63 48.84
N TRP A 491 -20.41 6.19 48.36
CA TRP A 491 -20.93 6.52 47.03
C TRP A 491 -22.22 7.36 47.13
N PRO A 492 -22.32 8.52 46.45
CA PRO A 492 -23.55 9.29 46.36
C PRO A 492 -24.66 8.47 45.69
N HIS A 493 -25.80 8.31 46.36
CA HIS A 493 -26.88 7.43 45.89
C HIS A 493 -28.27 7.93 46.29
N GLN A 494 -29.27 7.47 45.56
CA GLN A 494 -30.69 7.71 45.79
C GLN A 494 -31.40 6.36 45.98
N VAL A 495 -32.11 6.21 47.10
CA VAL A 495 -32.92 5.02 47.38
C VAL A 495 -34.31 5.22 46.77
N VAL A 496 -34.63 4.48 45.71
CA VAL A 496 -35.93 4.50 45.06
C VAL A 496 -36.82 3.43 45.68
N ARG A 497 -37.78 3.86 46.52
CA ARG A 497 -38.77 2.96 47.13
C ARG A 497 -40.05 2.87 46.27
N PRO A 498 -40.72 1.70 46.21
CA PRO A 498 -42.05 1.58 45.62
C PRO A 498 -43.02 2.54 46.31
N ARG A 499 -43.96 3.14 45.57
CA ARG A 499 -44.99 3.99 46.19
C ARG A 499 -45.88 3.13 47.10
N PRO A 500 -46.19 3.57 48.35
CA PRO A 500 -46.98 2.78 49.27
C PRO A 500 -48.39 2.58 48.73
N VAL A 501 -48.85 1.33 48.67
CA VAL A 501 -50.24 1.00 48.36
C VAL A 501 -51.06 1.31 49.61
N VAL A 502 -51.75 2.45 49.63
CA VAL A 502 -52.63 2.83 50.75
C VAL A 502 -53.85 1.92 50.72
N ARG A 503 -53.86 0.91 51.59
CA ARG A 503 -54.86 -0.17 51.60
C ARG A 503 -56.25 0.28 52.09
N ASN A 504 -56.39 1.50 52.63
CA ASN A 504 -57.65 2.04 53.17
C ASN A 504 -58.55 2.77 52.16
N SER A 505 -58.14 2.93 50.88
CA SER A 505 -58.99 3.60 49.88
C SER A 505 -60.06 2.69 49.25
N VAL A 506 -60.03 1.38 49.52
CA VAL A 506 -60.93 0.41 48.90
C VAL A 506 -62.36 0.50 49.46
N LEU A 507 -62.54 0.80 50.76
CA LEU A 507 -63.88 0.95 51.35
C LEU A 507 -64.53 2.30 51.01
N GLY A 508 -63.75 3.38 50.91
CA GLY A 508 -64.27 4.72 50.61
C GLY A 508 -64.71 4.91 49.14
N GLY A 509 -63.95 4.35 48.19
CA GLY A 509 -64.26 4.45 46.76
C GLY A 509 -65.46 3.61 46.33
N ALA A 510 -65.65 2.43 46.94
CA ALA A 510 -66.79 1.56 46.66
C ALA A 510 -68.12 2.16 47.17
N MET A 511 -68.12 2.76 48.38
CA MET A 511 -69.33 3.40 48.94
C MET A 511 -69.68 4.71 48.23
N GLY A 512 -68.68 5.52 47.84
CA GLY A 512 -68.92 6.75 47.07
C GLY A 512 -69.41 6.52 45.64
N GLY A 513 -68.84 5.54 44.92
CA GLY A 513 -69.22 5.18 43.56
C GLY A 513 -70.61 4.55 43.46
N ALA A 514 -70.98 3.73 44.46
CA ALA A 514 -72.33 3.18 44.58
C ALA A 514 -73.38 4.26 44.82
N ALA A 515 -73.07 5.29 45.63
CA ALA A 515 -73.99 6.40 45.91
C ALA A 515 -74.25 7.27 44.67
N THR A 516 -73.22 7.54 43.85
CA THR A 516 -73.40 8.25 42.56
C THR A 516 -74.18 7.42 41.54
N GLY A 517 -74.00 6.09 41.53
CA GLY A 517 -74.77 5.18 40.68
C GLY A 517 -76.25 5.07 41.07
N LEU A 518 -76.56 5.13 42.37
CA LEU A 518 -77.93 5.22 42.87
C LEU A 518 -78.64 6.53 42.47
N GLY A 519 -77.89 7.64 42.37
CA GLY A 519 -78.42 8.91 41.86
C GLY A 519 -78.81 8.85 40.38
N ALA A 520 -78.03 8.14 39.57
CA ALA A 520 -78.34 7.92 38.15
C ALA A 520 -79.56 7.01 37.95
N ASP A 521 -79.71 5.97 38.79
CA ASP A 521 -80.88 5.06 38.76
C ASP A 521 -82.18 5.77 39.17
N LEU A 522 -82.10 6.74 40.09
CA LEU A 522 -83.22 7.62 40.44
C LEU A 522 -83.55 8.64 39.33
N ALA A 523 -82.54 9.21 38.68
CA ALA A 523 -82.73 10.15 37.57
C ALA A 523 -83.36 9.49 36.32
N ALA A 524 -83.14 8.19 36.13
CA ALA A 524 -83.76 7.40 35.06
C ALA A 524 -85.17 6.86 35.40
N GLY A 525 -85.77 7.32 36.51
CA GLY A 525 -87.13 6.94 36.90
C GLY A 525 -87.28 5.52 37.46
N GLY A 526 -86.19 4.89 37.93
CA GLY A 526 -86.22 3.56 38.56
C GLY A 526 -86.24 2.37 37.59
N LEU A 527 -86.06 2.59 36.28
CA LEU A 527 -86.10 1.54 35.25
C LEU A 527 -84.82 0.69 35.16
N THR A 528 -83.75 1.06 35.86
CA THR A 528 -82.43 0.41 35.77
C THR A 528 -82.17 -0.64 36.85
N LEU A 529 -83.15 -0.94 37.73
CA LEU A 529 -83.14 -2.06 38.71
C LEU A 529 -81.81 -2.25 39.48
N GLY A 530 -81.12 -1.16 39.83
CA GLY A 530 -79.86 -1.21 40.58
C GLY A 530 -78.59 -1.48 39.77
N ALA A 531 -78.67 -1.51 38.44
CA ALA A 531 -77.50 -1.70 37.57
C ALA A 531 -76.54 -0.49 37.58
N GLY A 532 -77.03 0.74 37.79
CA GLY A 532 -76.21 1.94 37.90
C GLY A 532 -75.36 1.94 39.17
N ALA A 533 -75.91 1.45 40.29
CA ALA A 533 -75.17 1.25 41.53
C ALA A 533 -74.04 0.21 41.39
N LEU A 534 -74.28 -0.89 40.66
CA LEU A 534 -73.28 -1.93 40.38
C LEU A 534 -72.14 -1.42 39.48
N ILE A 535 -72.45 -0.70 38.41
CA ILE A 535 -71.44 -0.11 37.50
C ILE A 535 -70.66 1.00 38.23
N GLY A 536 -71.34 1.84 39.02
CA GLY A 536 -70.71 2.88 39.85
C GLY A 536 -69.78 2.31 40.92
N ALA A 537 -70.12 1.16 41.52
CA ALA A 537 -69.26 0.46 42.48
C ALA A 537 -68.03 -0.17 41.80
N VAL A 538 -68.17 -0.72 40.59
CA VAL A 538 -67.05 -1.30 39.82
C VAL A 538 -66.08 -0.21 39.33
N VAL A 539 -66.59 0.94 38.86
CA VAL A 539 -65.76 2.07 38.43
C VAL A 539 -65.10 2.78 39.63
N GLY A 540 -65.83 2.94 40.75
CA GLY A 540 -65.29 3.49 42.00
C GLY A 540 -64.27 2.58 42.69
N GLY A 541 -64.39 1.26 42.52
CA GLY A 541 -63.47 0.25 43.07
C GLY A 541 -62.11 0.18 42.38
N VAL A 542 -61.95 0.77 41.18
CA VAL A 542 -60.69 0.73 40.40
C VAL A 542 -59.71 1.87 40.77
N ALA A 543 -60.11 2.85 41.57
CA ALA A 543 -59.43 4.14 41.68
C ALA A 543 -58.30 4.29 42.76
N GLY A 544 -57.53 3.27 43.12
CA GLY A 544 -56.39 3.49 44.04
C GLY A 544 -55.26 2.46 44.02
N SER A 545 -55.59 1.17 44.01
CA SER A 545 -54.60 0.10 44.01
C SER A 545 -54.10 -0.26 42.60
N GLY A 546 -54.98 -0.22 41.59
CA GLY A 546 -54.64 -0.58 40.21
C GLY A 546 -53.71 0.42 39.52
N LEU A 547 -53.89 1.72 39.76
CA LEU A 547 -53.08 2.77 39.15
C LEU A 547 -51.67 2.84 39.76
N THR A 548 -51.54 2.65 41.07
CA THR A 548 -50.23 2.63 41.75
C THR A 548 -49.44 1.38 41.38
N GLU A 549 -50.08 0.22 41.32
CA GLU A 549 -49.48 -1.02 40.83
C GLU A 549 -49.12 -0.96 39.34
N TRP A 550 -49.98 -0.37 38.49
CA TRP A 550 -49.68 -0.15 37.07
C TRP A 550 -48.54 0.86 36.86
N LEU A 551 -48.49 1.95 37.64
CA LEU A 551 -47.38 2.91 37.61
C LEU A 551 -46.08 2.28 38.13
N ASN A 552 -46.14 1.47 39.19
CA ASN A 552 -45.00 0.72 39.70
C ASN A 552 -44.51 -0.33 38.66
N ARG A 553 -45.43 -1.00 37.93
CA ARG A 553 -45.09 -1.91 36.82
C ARG A 553 -44.50 -1.19 35.61
N ARG A 554 -45.06 -0.03 35.22
CA ARG A 554 -44.63 0.74 34.05
C ARG A 554 -43.31 1.49 34.30
N GLN A 555 -43.03 1.89 35.53
CA GLN A 555 -41.80 2.58 35.94
C GLN A 555 -40.73 1.65 36.54
N GLY A 556 -40.95 0.33 36.53
CA GLY A 556 -39.99 -0.66 37.07
C GLY A 556 -39.82 -0.65 38.60
N ARG A 557 -40.69 0.04 39.34
CA ARG A 557 -40.61 0.22 40.81
C ARG A 557 -41.33 -0.90 41.56
N ARG A 558 -40.95 -2.16 41.32
CA ARG A 558 -41.54 -3.35 42.00
C ARG A 558 -40.85 -3.71 43.32
N THR A 559 -39.59 -3.32 43.48
CA THR A 559 -38.77 -3.57 44.69
C THR A 559 -37.98 -2.31 45.02
N THR A 560 -37.53 -2.17 46.27
CA THR A 560 -36.63 -1.08 46.66
C THR A 560 -35.33 -1.21 45.87
N SER A 561 -34.95 -0.16 45.14
CA SER A 561 -33.73 -0.14 44.35
C SER A 561 -32.84 1.04 44.72
N LEU A 562 -31.54 0.85 44.54
CA LEU A 562 -30.52 1.88 44.62
C LEU A 562 -30.21 2.38 43.22
N GLN A 563 -30.18 3.69 43.08
CA GLN A 563 -29.66 4.37 41.90
C GLN A 563 -28.54 5.29 42.34
N VAL A 564 -27.50 5.40 41.52
CA VAL A 564 -26.37 6.28 41.77
C VAL A 564 -26.79 7.73 41.50
N ASP A 565 -26.34 8.69 42.33
CA ASP A 565 -26.57 10.10 42.00
C ASP A 565 -25.64 10.51 40.85
N LEU A 566 -26.21 10.63 39.65
CA LEU A 566 -25.46 10.87 38.42
C LEU A 566 -24.64 12.16 38.45
N VAL A 567 -25.03 13.18 39.22
CA VAL A 567 -24.31 14.47 39.22
C VAL A 567 -23.01 14.36 40.00
N GLU A 568 -23.04 13.69 41.15
CA GLU A 568 -21.90 13.63 42.08
C GLU A 568 -21.05 12.38 41.90
N ALA A 569 -21.67 11.23 41.62
CA ALA A 569 -20.96 9.96 41.56
C ALA A 569 -20.41 9.62 40.17
N ALA A 570 -20.97 10.17 39.08
CA ALA A 570 -20.48 9.85 37.74
C ALA A 570 -19.00 10.24 37.52
N PRO A 571 -18.52 11.43 37.93
CA PRO A 571 -17.10 11.78 37.82
C PRO A 571 -16.19 10.83 38.64
N LEU A 572 -16.63 10.43 39.83
CA LEU A 572 -15.88 9.52 40.70
C LEU A 572 -15.77 8.11 40.08
N LEU A 573 -16.88 7.58 39.56
CA LEU A 573 -16.90 6.29 38.88
C LEU A 573 -16.08 6.29 37.59
N VAL A 574 -16.07 7.40 36.85
CA VAL A 574 -15.16 7.58 35.70
C VAL A 574 -13.70 7.52 36.15
N GLY A 575 -13.36 8.16 37.28
CA GLY A 575 -12.03 8.07 37.89
C GLY A 575 -11.62 6.64 38.21
N GLU A 576 -12.47 5.87 38.88
CA GLU A 576 -12.18 4.47 39.18
C GLU A 576 -12.01 3.61 37.92
N VAL A 577 -12.89 3.78 36.92
CA VAL A 577 -12.80 3.04 35.66
C VAL A 577 -11.49 3.36 34.91
N LEU A 578 -11.08 4.63 34.89
CA LEU A 578 -9.81 5.05 34.31
C LEU A 578 -8.61 4.53 35.11
N ASN A 579 -8.70 4.50 36.45
CA ASN A 579 -7.66 3.93 37.31
C ASN A 579 -7.49 2.43 37.07
N VAL A 580 -8.59 1.69 36.91
CA VAL A 580 -8.53 0.27 36.53
C VAL A 580 -7.82 0.13 35.18
N TRP A 581 -8.17 0.93 34.18
CA TRP A 581 -7.50 0.89 32.88
C TRP A 581 -6.00 1.25 32.95
N LEU A 582 -5.64 2.32 33.67
CA LEU A 582 -4.24 2.73 33.89
C LEU A 582 -3.43 1.61 34.54
N ALA A 583 -3.99 0.97 35.58
CA ALA A 583 -3.37 -0.18 36.24
C ALA A 583 -3.15 -1.34 35.26
N GLN A 584 -4.12 -1.65 34.40
CA GLN A 584 -3.97 -2.72 33.39
C GLN A 584 -2.87 -2.44 32.37
N ILE A 585 -2.56 -1.18 32.08
CA ILE A 585 -1.47 -0.81 31.15
C ILE A 585 -0.15 -0.49 31.87
N GLY A 586 -0.04 -0.82 33.17
CA GLY A 586 1.18 -0.66 33.97
C GLY A 586 1.50 0.78 34.36
N LEU A 587 0.51 1.67 34.31
CA LEU A 587 0.66 3.08 34.66
C LEU A 587 -0.04 3.38 35.99
N ARG A 588 0.54 4.28 36.78
CA ARG A 588 -0.06 4.81 38.00
C ARG A 588 0.07 6.32 38.02
N LEU A 589 -1.05 7.00 38.19
CA LEU A 589 -1.11 8.45 38.32
C LEU A 589 -1.76 8.81 39.67
N PRO A 590 -1.36 9.92 40.31
CA PRO A 590 -2.07 10.47 41.46
C PRO A 590 -3.53 10.77 41.11
N ALA A 591 -4.45 10.53 42.05
CA ALA A 591 -5.89 10.76 41.86
C ALA A 591 -6.20 12.18 41.34
N ALA A 592 -5.50 13.20 41.85
CA ALA A 592 -5.66 14.59 41.41
C ALA A 592 -5.40 14.81 39.91
N GLN A 593 -4.49 14.05 39.29
CA GLN A 593 -4.21 14.12 37.86
C GLN A 593 -5.32 13.44 37.05
N VAL A 594 -5.81 12.30 37.56
CA VAL A 594 -6.95 11.59 36.98
C VAL A 594 -8.20 12.47 37.00
N ASP A 595 -8.50 13.10 38.13
CA ASP A 595 -9.63 14.01 38.29
C ASP A 595 -9.55 15.23 37.35
N ALA A 596 -8.35 15.80 37.18
CA ALA A 596 -8.12 16.91 36.27
C ALA A 596 -8.37 16.54 34.79
N ALA A 597 -8.15 15.28 34.42
CA ALA A 597 -8.37 14.78 33.07
C ALA A 597 -9.85 14.54 32.73
N ILE A 598 -10.69 14.29 33.75
CA ILE A 598 -12.10 13.93 33.58
C ILE A 598 -12.95 15.14 33.17
N GLY A 599 -12.91 16.24 33.91
CA GLY A 599 -13.77 17.41 33.61
C GLY A 599 -15.27 17.10 33.72
N ALA A 600 -15.84 17.22 34.92
CA ALA A 600 -17.12 16.63 35.33
C ALA A 600 -18.36 16.91 34.44
N ARG A 601 -18.49 18.10 33.84
CA ARG A 601 -19.75 18.52 33.18
C ARG A 601 -20.14 17.67 31.96
N ALA A 602 -19.17 17.29 31.14
CA ALA A 602 -19.44 16.57 29.89
C ALA A 602 -19.94 15.13 30.12
N TRP A 603 -19.51 14.49 31.21
CA TRP A 603 -19.89 13.13 31.57
C TRP A 603 -21.34 13.05 32.01
N VAL A 604 -21.77 13.96 32.89
CA VAL A 604 -23.15 14.01 33.40
C VAL A 604 -24.14 14.21 32.25
N ASP A 605 -23.80 15.07 31.28
CA ASP A 605 -24.65 15.29 30.10
C ASP A 605 -24.77 14.05 29.20
N ALA A 606 -23.72 13.23 29.10
CA ALA A 606 -23.78 11.98 28.36
C ALA A 606 -24.80 11.00 28.97
N PHE A 607 -24.89 10.91 30.30
CA PHE A 607 -25.83 10.02 31.01
C PHE A 607 -27.29 10.46 30.96
N LYS A 608 -27.60 11.71 30.55
CA LYS A 608 -28.99 12.20 30.39
C LYS A 608 -29.72 11.64 29.17
N HIS A 609 -29.01 10.99 28.26
CA HIS A 609 -29.55 10.45 27.02
C HIS A 609 -30.21 9.07 27.23
N ALA A 610 -30.84 8.53 26.18
CA ALA A 610 -31.43 7.20 26.24
C ALA A 610 -30.36 6.15 26.64
N PRO A 611 -30.66 5.18 27.53
CA PRO A 611 -29.65 4.23 28.04
C PRO A 611 -28.89 3.46 26.96
N THR A 612 -29.53 3.20 25.81
CA THR A 612 -28.92 2.54 24.65
C THR A 612 -27.89 3.39 23.91
N GLU A 613 -27.97 4.72 24.04
CA GLU A 613 -27.06 5.66 23.37
C GLU A 613 -25.88 6.06 24.25
N VAL A 614 -25.99 5.90 25.57
CA VAL A 614 -24.98 6.34 26.54
C VAL A 614 -23.59 5.74 26.25
N PRO A 615 -23.41 4.42 26.02
CA PRO A 615 -22.08 3.89 25.74
C PRO A 615 -21.40 4.54 24.53
N THR A 616 -22.16 4.83 23.47
CA THR A 616 -21.66 5.49 22.26
C THR A 616 -21.26 6.94 22.53
N ARG A 617 -22.03 7.65 23.37
CA ARG A 617 -21.72 9.04 23.79
C ARG A 617 -20.51 9.14 24.72
N LEU A 618 -20.26 8.10 25.52
CA LEU A 618 -19.10 8.04 26.41
C LEU A 618 -17.77 7.78 25.68
N GLN A 619 -17.79 7.12 24.51
CA GLN A 619 -16.56 6.81 23.76
C GLN A 619 -15.67 8.03 23.44
N PRO A 620 -16.17 9.14 22.86
CA PRO A 620 -15.31 10.30 22.57
C PRO A 620 -14.76 10.97 23.84
N LEU A 621 -15.53 10.98 24.93
CA LEU A 621 -15.08 11.52 26.22
C LEU A 621 -13.96 10.64 26.82
N LEU A 622 -14.14 9.32 26.79
CA LEU A 622 -13.11 8.36 27.20
C LEU A 622 -11.86 8.48 26.32
N ALA A 623 -12.01 8.67 25.00
CA ALA A 623 -10.88 8.88 24.11
C ALA A 623 -10.08 10.13 24.50
N GLN A 624 -10.76 11.26 24.75
CA GLN A 624 -10.11 12.51 25.16
C GLN A 624 -9.42 12.37 26.53
N ALA A 625 -10.08 11.74 27.51
CA ALA A 625 -9.52 11.52 28.83
C ALA A 625 -8.29 10.61 28.78
N CYS A 626 -8.39 9.45 28.10
CA CYS A 626 -7.27 8.52 27.92
C CYS A 626 -6.06 9.20 27.25
N GLU A 627 -6.30 9.98 26.19
CA GLU A 627 -5.24 10.69 25.48
C GLU A 627 -4.54 11.73 26.37
N ARG A 628 -5.31 12.45 27.19
CA ARG A 628 -4.77 13.42 28.14
C ARG A 628 -3.93 12.75 29.23
N LEU A 629 -4.41 11.65 29.81
CA LEU A 629 -3.66 10.88 30.82
C LEU A 629 -2.35 10.34 30.25
N LEU A 630 -2.37 9.81 29.02
CA LEU A 630 -1.15 9.34 28.36
C LEU A 630 -0.16 10.49 28.11
N ARG A 631 -0.64 11.68 27.72
CA ARG A 631 0.22 12.87 27.59
C ARG A 631 0.83 13.30 28.92
N GLU A 632 0.06 13.29 30.01
CA GLU A 632 0.58 13.63 31.34
C GLU A 632 1.66 12.65 31.79
N VAL A 633 1.51 11.35 31.49
CA VAL A 633 2.56 10.35 31.72
C VAL A 633 3.79 10.60 30.85
N ASP A 634 3.60 10.98 29.58
CA ASP A 634 4.70 11.31 28.69
C ASP A 634 5.48 12.54 29.21
N GLU A 635 4.80 13.59 29.65
CA GLU A 635 5.42 14.79 30.24
C GLU A 635 6.12 14.50 31.57
N ALA A 636 5.54 13.64 32.42
CA ALA A 636 6.16 13.23 33.68
C ALA A 636 7.47 12.46 33.43
N ALA A 637 7.45 11.53 32.46
CA ALA A 637 8.63 10.76 32.08
C ALA A 637 9.74 11.64 31.47
N GLU A 638 9.40 12.72 30.77
CA GLU A 638 10.38 13.70 30.26
C GLU A 638 11.02 14.51 31.38
N ARG A 639 10.27 14.89 32.42
CA ARG A 639 10.80 15.61 33.59
C ARG A 639 11.77 14.76 34.42
N ASP A 640 11.49 13.46 34.53
CA ASP A 640 12.32 12.51 35.28
C ASP A 640 13.56 12.05 34.50
N ASN A 641 13.76 12.47 33.24
CA ASN A 641 14.96 12.14 32.47
C ASN A 641 16.11 13.11 32.83
N PRO A 642 17.14 12.68 33.61
CA PRO A 642 18.17 13.58 34.12
C PRO A 642 19.09 14.13 33.01
N SER A 643 19.11 13.47 31.85
CA SER A 643 19.95 13.83 30.70
C SER A 643 19.45 15.07 29.95
N ALA A 644 18.15 15.38 30.01
CA ALA A 644 17.58 16.56 29.36
C ALA A 644 18.02 17.87 30.03
N HIS A 645 18.24 17.86 31.35
CA HIS A 645 18.71 19.03 32.10
C HIS A 645 20.19 19.39 31.81
N ASN A 646 21.02 18.41 31.42
CA ASN A 646 22.43 18.70 31.09
C ASN A 646 22.61 19.25 29.67
N SER A 647 21.75 18.87 28.71
CA SER A 647 21.79 19.39 27.34
C SER A 647 21.49 20.89 27.25
N ALA A 648 20.66 21.41 28.16
CA ALA A 648 20.32 22.84 28.21
C ALA A 648 21.46 23.71 28.79
N HIS A 649 22.34 23.13 29.61
CA HIS A 649 23.51 23.84 30.15
C HIS A 649 24.70 23.86 29.18
N VAL A 650 24.87 22.83 28.35
CA VAL A 650 25.95 22.77 27.35
C VAL A 650 25.64 23.61 26.10
N ALA A 651 24.37 23.93 25.83
CA ALA A 651 23.99 24.86 24.75
C ALA A 651 24.08 26.35 25.15
N ARG A 652 24.42 26.66 26.40
CA ARG A 652 24.60 28.04 26.93
C ARG A 652 26.00 28.33 27.46
N SER A 653 26.96 27.42 27.23
CA SER A 653 28.40 27.62 27.42
C SER A 653 29.10 27.42 26.10
#